data_AF-A0A914Y3C6-F1
#
_entry.id   AF-A0A914Y3C6-F1
#
_cell.length_a   1.000
_cell.length_b   1.000
_cell.length_c   1.000
_cell.angle_alpha   90.00
_cell.angle_beta   90.00
_cell.angle_gamma   90.00
#
_symmetry.space_group_name_H-M   'P 1'
#
loop_
_entity.id
_entity.type
_entity.pdbx_description
1 polymer ?
#
loop_
_entity_poly.entity_id
_entity_poly.type
_entity_poly.pdbx_seq_one_letter_code
_entity_poly.pdbx_strand_id
1 'polypeptide(L)'
;MELVCKALEFDDSSKATAVNVRDAACYICWAFARGFGKDTLDYEILKTLAFKLVSTALFDRSVNVRRAAGAAFQENVGRNIFSKETEKFPEGIVLSTMIDYQAVARIELCYSSLCLEVANFGKYVHPLMESLLNVFSGHWDEKIRILAASAIQGLVKFDALYSVNILLPKFYEKLSSTDVDVKQGALMCLGSILKGLYESRVYKVEEIDLTKIKEIIPNFAKTFKSAYVHGSLLMLKAIGSFVEAFAATKLPLNDEELAEWHRIADRIIGDLNPQVRVIGKKAIKNIMEYYALDIDRSRKFMNVVKEYFPKLEAEEYEYTRVGAAIALGGIPAKLLKENITENKMLAVEIVEKLITVVEDEKFVHWIDARVAALNSIEKIISNVGITNFNISIIFVCLKRSIRDSTKTIHGLVGQHVRCAAISAFVQFLPLLEEAKMLKQETLDQIISLILEQCCERVDKLREFSAFQLRDLLQRHVLSNIVEREKLYSIFVNKKDIKWMIDAFEPLAPLLNCEFYHESILRGFINSVGGATGSWTQEKGLVKLEEFYRNNPEKANQLFQVFLNIFDEHHDKLIHLIIPVTAFGRLFSEGCFPQIEQEPDNFPSFVEVVKKISKIAYGGSVSVRNAALSSLATVFQTNLNSDTFKLAASTLMFLLTSRMPVIRSEAAKCFAQAVNVLDVTNDISMEELEEIYSLLKQTQWRDNESNFQEAAKRIQKEFNKVIENHRHK
;
A
#
# COMPACT_ATOMS: atom_id res chain seq x y z
N MET A 1 40.36 0.06 32.92
CA MET A 1 39.99 0.81 31.70
C MET A 1 39.72 -0.10 30.51
N GLU A 2 40.63 -1.00 30.14
CA GLU A 2 40.40 -1.94 29.02
C GLU A 2 39.09 -2.74 29.14
N LEU A 3 38.78 -3.27 30.34
CA LEU A 3 37.53 -3.97 30.60
C LEU A 3 36.29 -3.09 30.37
N VAL A 4 36.37 -1.80 30.72
CA VAL A 4 35.26 -0.85 30.55
C VAL A 4 35.06 -0.53 29.07
N CYS A 5 36.14 -0.34 28.31
CA CYS A 5 36.07 -0.18 26.86
C CYS A 5 35.46 -1.41 26.17
N LYS A 6 35.83 -2.62 26.60
CA LYS A 6 35.20 -3.87 26.15
C LYS A 6 33.72 -3.94 26.53
N ALA A 7 33.38 -3.51 27.76
CA ALA A 7 32.02 -3.50 28.25
C ALA A 7 31.11 -2.50 27.51
N LEU A 8 31.64 -1.37 27.03
CA LEU A 8 30.91 -0.40 26.18
C LEU A 8 30.50 -0.99 24.81
N GLU A 9 31.21 -2.00 24.33
CA GLU A 9 30.96 -2.68 23.05
C GLU A 9 30.43 -4.11 23.25
N PHE A 10 30.21 -4.51 24.50
CA PHE A 10 29.77 -5.86 24.81
C PHE A 10 28.35 -6.06 24.30
N ASP A 11 28.19 -6.99 23.37
CA ASP A 11 26.89 -7.42 22.88
C ASP A 11 26.82 -8.94 22.88
N ASP A 12 25.87 -9.46 23.63
CA ASP A 12 25.51 -10.87 23.64
C ASP A 12 24.03 -10.96 23.22
N SER A 13 23.70 -12.05 22.53
CA SER A 13 22.35 -12.39 22.09
C SER A 13 21.29 -12.37 23.21
N SER A 14 21.71 -12.39 24.48
CA SER A 14 20.90 -12.11 25.66
C SER A 14 20.60 -10.59 25.82
N LYS A 15 19.52 -10.17 25.14
CA LYS A 15 19.13 -8.76 24.89
C LYS A 15 19.12 -7.82 26.10
N ALA A 16 18.75 -8.27 27.30
CA ALA A 16 18.66 -7.41 28.48
C ALA A 16 20.00 -7.26 29.20
N THR A 17 20.76 -8.34 29.32
CA THR A 17 22.06 -8.35 30.02
C THR A 17 23.07 -7.50 29.29
N ALA A 18 23.14 -7.59 27.95
CA ALA A 18 24.09 -6.83 27.15
C ALA A 18 23.86 -5.30 27.24
N VAL A 19 22.60 -4.86 27.18
CA VAL A 19 22.24 -3.44 27.35
C VAL A 19 22.63 -2.94 28.74
N ASN A 20 22.34 -3.72 29.79
CA ASN A 20 22.70 -3.35 31.17
C ASN A 20 24.22 -3.27 31.37
N VAL A 21 25.00 -4.15 30.73
CA VAL A 21 26.47 -4.10 30.79
C VAL A 21 27.00 -2.82 30.15
N ARG A 22 26.50 -2.44 28.97
CA ARG A 22 26.92 -1.20 28.29
C ARG A 22 26.48 0.05 29.04
N ASP A 23 25.27 0.05 29.60
CA ASP A 23 24.76 1.14 30.44
C ASP A 23 25.58 1.30 31.73
N ALA A 24 25.87 0.19 32.42
CA ALA A 24 26.75 0.16 33.59
C ALA A 24 28.17 0.63 33.23
N ALA A 25 28.69 0.26 32.06
CA ALA A 25 29.97 0.75 31.58
C ALA A 25 29.95 2.28 31.37
N CYS A 26 28.87 2.84 30.80
CA CYS A 26 28.69 4.29 30.70
C CYS A 26 28.67 4.95 32.09
N TYR A 27 27.97 4.36 33.05
CA TYR A 27 27.95 4.85 34.43
C TYR A 27 29.34 4.80 35.09
N ILE A 28 30.12 3.74 34.87
CA ILE A 28 31.50 3.64 35.36
C ILE A 28 32.37 4.75 34.73
N CYS A 29 32.24 5.01 33.43
CA CYS A 29 32.95 6.10 32.75
C CYS A 29 32.59 7.47 33.32
N TRP A 30 31.31 7.69 33.62
CA TRP A 30 30.82 8.90 34.29
C TRP A 30 31.39 9.02 35.72
N ALA A 31 31.42 7.92 36.47
CA ALA A 31 31.98 7.88 37.82
C ALA A 31 33.49 8.15 37.84
N PHE A 32 34.23 7.65 36.84
CA PHE A 32 35.67 7.90 36.70
C PHE A 32 35.99 9.39 36.53
N ALA A 33 35.16 10.14 35.81
CA ALA A 33 35.30 11.58 35.67
C ALA A 33 35.25 12.33 37.01
N ARG A 34 34.62 11.73 38.03
CA ARG A 34 34.37 12.33 39.34
C ARG A 34 35.26 11.74 40.44
N GLY A 35 35.68 10.49 40.29
CA GLY A 35 36.45 9.75 41.29
C GLY A 35 37.96 9.94 41.20
N PHE A 36 38.49 10.28 40.02
CA PHE A 36 39.93 10.45 39.82
C PHE A 36 40.31 11.93 39.63
N GLY A 37 41.53 12.29 40.08
CA GLY A 37 42.08 13.63 39.87
C GLY A 37 42.47 13.86 38.40
N LYS A 38 42.54 15.14 37.98
CA LYS A 38 42.80 15.53 36.58
C LYS A 38 44.08 14.95 35.99
N ASP A 39 45.08 14.67 36.82
CA ASP A 39 46.39 14.14 36.43
C ASP A 39 46.54 12.63 36.71
N THR A 40 45.52 11.98 37.26
CA THR A 40 45.57 10.56 37.63
C THR A 40 45.40 9.63 36.42
N LEU A 41 44.67 10.07 35.40
CA LEU A 41 44.38 9.27 34.20
C LEU A 41 45.27 9.71 33.02
N ASP A 42 45.89 8.70 32.40
CA ASP A 42 46.74 8.88 31.22
C ASP A 42 45.95 9.43 30.01
N TYR A 43 46.61 10.26 29.20
CA TYR A 43 45.99 10.91 28.04
C TYR A 43 45.49 9.92 26.98
N GLU A 44 46.28 8.89 26.64
CA GLU A 44 45.88 7.93 25.61
C GLU A 44 44.68 7.08 26.06
N ILE A 45 44.59 6.82 27.37
CA ILE A 45 43.43 6.17 27.99
C ILE A 45 42.18 7.05 27.85
N LEU A 46 42.27 8.35 28.17
CA LEU A 46 41.13 9.28 28.07
C LEU A 46 40.70 9.52 26.62
N LYS A 47 41.66 9.61 25.70
CA LYS A 47 41.41 9.70 24.25
C LYS A 47 40.70 8.45 23.73
N THR A 48 41.16 7.25 24.13
CA THR A 48 40.49 5.99 23.78
C THR A 48 39.06 5.96 24.32
N LEU A 49 38.88 6.42 25.57
CA LEU A 49 37.56 6.51 26.19
C LEU A 49 36.65 7.49 25.44
N ALA A 50 37.17 8.65 25.04
CA ALA A 50 36.45 9.64 24.24
C ALA A 50 35.91 9.01 22.96
N PHE A 51 36.75 8.28 22.23
CA PHE A 51 36.36 7.60 21.00
C PHE A 51 35.30 6.52 21.25
N LYS A 52 35.47 5.67 22.27
CA LYS A 52 34.50 4.63 22.60
C LYS A 52 33.15 5.22 23.02
N LEU A 53 33.14 6.25 23.87
CA LEU A 53 31.90 6.91 24.30
C LEU A 53 31.18 7.60 23.14
N VAL A 54 31.91 8.28 22.25
CA VAL A 54 31.30 8.90 21.06
C VAL A 54 30.73 7.83 20.11
N SER A 55 31.48 6.76 19.83
CA SER A 55 30.98 5.64 19.04
C SER A 55 29.73 5.00 19.66
N THR A 56 29.71 4.77 20.98
CA THR A 56 28.54 4.23 21.69
C THR A 56 27.37 5.21 21.66
N ALA A 57 27.60 6.52 21.84
CA ALA A 57 26.58 7.56 21.79
C ALA A 57 25.91 7.67 20.41
N LEU A 58 26.65 7.38 19.33
CA LEU A 58 26.12 7.39 17.97
C LEU A 58 25.47 6.04 17.61
N PHE A 59 26.16 4.95 17.86
CA PHE A 59 25.87 3.69 17.16
C PHE A 59 25.15 2.63 18.00
N ASP A 60 25.06 2.77 19.34
CA ASP A 60 24.36 1.76 20.14
C ASP A 60 22.89 1.62 19.72
N ARG A 61 22.38 0.40 19.67
CA ARG A 61 20.97 0.12 19.35
C ARG A 61 20.02 0.79 20.37
N SER A 62 20.36 0.73 21.65
CA SER A 62 19.53 1.22 22.76
C SER A 62 19.66 2.73 22.90
N VAL A 63 18.53 3.43 22.83
CA VAL A 63 18.48 4.88 23.05
C VAL A 63 18.97 5.28 24.45
N ASN A 64 18.76 4.43 25.46
CA ASN A 64 19.21 4.70 26.81
C ASN A 64 20.73 4.66 26.91
N VAL A 65 21.37 3.66 26.29
CA VAL A 65 22.82 3.53 26.27
C VAL A 65 23.45 4.67 25.48
N ARG A 66 22.86 5.08 24.34
CA ARG A 66 23.34 6.25 23.58
C ARG A 66 23.32 7.53 24.42
N ARG A 67 22.24 7.76 25.17
CA ARG A 67 22.10 8.90 26.09
C ARG A 67 23.07 8.82 27.26
N ALA A 68 23.25 7.64 27.85
CA ALA A 68 24.18 7.41 28.93
C ALA A 68 25.64 7.65 28.49
N ALA A 69 26.01 7.20 27.29
CA ALA A 69 27.32 7.44 26.70
C ALA A 69 27.57 8.93 26.41
N GLY A 70 26.57 9.63 25.85
CA GLY A 70 26.64 11.09 25.64
C GLY A 70 26.80 11.87 26.95
N ALA A 71 26.04 11.50 27.99
CA ALA A 71 26.16 12.11 29.32
C ALA A 71 27.51 11.81 29.99
N ALA A 72 28.00 10.57 29.87
CA ALA A 72 29.32 10.19 30.36
C ALA A 72 30.44 10.94 29.62
N PHE A 73 30.32 11.13 28.31
CA PHE A 73 31.24 11.93 27.51
C PHE A 73 31.23 13.39 27.97
N GLN A 74 30.05 14.00 28.11
CA GLN A 74 29.89 15.38 28.57
C GLN A 74 30.49 15.61 29.97
N GLU A 75 30.28 14.70 30.92
CA GLU A 75 30.87 14.82 32.26
C GLU A 75 32.40 14.71 32.19
N ASN A 76 32.92 13.76 31.41
CA ASN A 76 34.37 13.60 31.23
C ASN A 76 35.01 14.83 30.58
N VAL A 77 34.35 15.43 29.59
CA VAL A 77 34.72 16.73 29.05
C VAL A 77 34.72 17.73 30.21
N GLY A 78 33.59 18.05 30.82
CA GLY A 78 33.51 19.08 31.87
C GLY A 78 34.51 18.97 33.04
N ARG A 79 34.98 17.76 33.38
CA ARG A 79 35.91 17.51 34.49
C ARG A 79 37.38 17.40 34.08
N ASN A 80 37.65 16.82 32.90
CA ASN A 80 39.01 16.42 32.49
C ASN A 80 39.54 17.18 31.25
N ILE A 81 38.86 18.22 30.75
CA ILE A 81 39.28 18.95 29.52
C ILE A 81 40.76 19.40 29.58
N PHE A 82 41.23 19.97 30.69
CA PHE A 82 42.53 20.67 30.74
C PHE A 82 43.49 20.09 31.80
N SER A 83 44.66 19.62 31.36
CA SER A 83 45.90 19.67 32.17
C SER A 83 47.04 20.18 31.29
N LYS A 84 47.78 21.20 31.74
CA LYS A 84 49.00 21.70 31.07
C LYS A 84 48.83 21.88 29.54
N GLU A 85 47.88 22.73 29.16
CA GLU A 85 47.71 23.26 27.79
C GLU A 85 47.22 22.30 26.68
N THR A 86 46.96 21.01 26.97
CA THR A 86 46.44 20.04 25.98
C THR A 86 45.02 19.59 26.31
N GLU A 87 44.12 19.62 25.32
CA GLU A 87 42.75 19.10 25.42
C GLU A 87 42.76 17.57 25.49
N LYS A 88 42.38 16.96 26.63
CA LYS A 88 42.41 15.49 26.79
C LYS A 88 41.28 14.75 26.06
N PHE A 89 40.19 15.45 25.76
CA PHE A 89 39.05 14.97 24.99
C PHE A 89 38.99 15.79 23.70
N PRO A 90 39.41 15.24 22.54
CA PRO A 90 39.55 16.06 21.34
C PRO A 90 38.23 16.72 20.92
N GLU A 91 38.22 18.04 20.76
CA GLU A 91 37.03 18.81 20.34
C GLU A 91 35.81 18.60 21.28
N GLY A 92 36.08 18.26 22.55
CA GLY A 92 35.11 17.69 23.47
C GLY A 92 33.96 18.64 23.80
N ILE A 93 34.24 19.93 23.91
CA ILE A 93 33.21 20.95 24.18
C ILE A 93 32.18 20.98 23.06
N VAL A 94 32.63 21.11 21.81
CA VAL A 94 31.73 21.20 20.65
C VAL A 94 30.98 19.89 20.47
N LEU A 95 31.69 18.75 20.56
CA LEU A 95 31.06 17.44 20.44
C LEU A 95 30.00 17.19 21.51
N SER A 96 30.22 17.62 22.76
CA SER A 96 29.22 17.44 23.84
C SER A 96 27.90 18.16 23.57
N THR A 97 27.93 19.26 22.82
CA THR A 97 26.72 19.97 22.38
C THR A 97 26.06 19.33 21.16
N MET A 98 26.85 18.63 20.35
CA MET A 98 26.39 17.96 19.13
C MET A 98 25.76 16.59 19.42
N ILE A 99 26.39 15.78 20.27
CA ILE A 99 25.88 14.47 20.70
C ILE A 99 25.04 14.57 21.99
N ASP A 100 24.09 15.52 22.01
CA ASP A 100 23.22 15.76 23.15
C ASP A 100 22.08 14.72 23.28
N TYR A 101 21.33 14.80 24.39
CA TYR A 101 20.24 13.88 24.74
C TYR A 101 19.14 13.76 23.66
N GLN A 102 18.87 14.84 22.92
CA GLN A 102 17.83 14.89 21.89
C GLN A 102 18.39 14.39 20.55
N ALA A 103 19.57 14.82 20.16
CA ALA A 103 20.24 14.42 18.92
C ALA A 103 20.43 12.91 18.86
N VAL A 104 20.94 12.30 19.94
CA VAL A 104 21.19 10.84 19.98
C VAL A 104 19.91 10.00 20.15
N ALA A 105 18.74 10.62 20.33
CA ALA A 105 17.49 9.88 20.49
C ALA A 105 17.07 9.14 19.20
N ARG A 106 17.44 9.67 18.03
CA ARG A 106 17.04 9.15 16.72
C ARG A 106 18.19 8.36 16.07
N ILE A 107 18.11 7.03 16.12
CA ILE A 107 19.20 6.17 15.65
C ILE A 107 19.51 6.37 14.15
N GLU A 108 18.51 6.61 13.32
CA GLU A 108 18.71 6.87 11.89
C GLU A 108 19.51 8.15 11.66
N LEU A 109 19.31 9.18 12.49
CA LEU A 109 20.08 10.43 12.44
C LEU A 109 21.53 10.18 12.85
N CYS A 110 21.74 9.38 13.90
CA CYS A 110 23.08 9.06 14.39
C CYS A 110 23.97 8.37 13.35
N TYR A 111 23.42 7.41 12.61
CA TYR A 111 24.13 6.69 11.55
C TYR A 111 24.18 7.43 10.20
N SER A 112 23.51 8.58 10.08
CA SER A 112 23.51 9.39 8.86
C SER A 112 24.19 10.74 9.08
N SER A 113 23.48 11.83 9.32
CA SER A 113 24.09 13.16 9.36
C SER A 113 25.03 13.34 10.56
N LEU A 114 24.64 12.87 11.75
CA LEU A 114 25.35 13.19 12.98
C LEU A 114 26.75 12.55 13.03
N CYS A 115 26.92 11.29 12.61
CA CYS A 115 28.26 10.68 12.58
C CYS A 115 29.18 11.35 11.55
N LEU A 116 28.64 11.86 10.44
CA LEU A 116 29.41 12.61 9.43
C LEU A 116 29.80 14.00 9.95
N GLU A 117 28.95 14.64 10.75
CA GLU A 117 29.27 15.88 11.44
C GLU A 117 30.43 15.67 12.44
N VAL A 118 30.38 14.59 13.21
CA VAL A 118 31.48 14.19 14.11
C VAL A 118 32.77 13.86 13.32
N ALA A 119 32.65 13.24 12.15
CA ALA A 119 33.80 12.92 11.31
C ALA A 119 34.54 14.16 10.77
N ASN A 120 33.88 15.33 10.67
CA ASN A 120 34.54 16.58 10.26
C ASN A 120 35.67 17.01 11.21
N PHE A 121 35.68 16.53 12.45
CA PHE A 121 36.75 16.79 13.42
C PHE A 121 38.02 15.97 13.18
N GLY A 122 38.05 15.11 12.13
CA GLY A 122 39.22 14.37 11.65
C GLY A 122 39.69 13.23 12.57
N LYS A 123 39.97 13.54 13.85
CA LYS A 123 40.45 12.61 14.87
C LYS A 123 39.47 11.47 15.16
N TYR A 124 38.18 11.65 14.84
CA TYR A 124 37.12 10.67 15.05
C TYR A 124 36.83 9.79 13.83
N VAL A 125 37.40 10.08 12.65
CA VAL A 125 37.10 9.34 11.41
C VAL A 125 37.41 7.85 11.54
N HIS A 126 38.67 7.49 11.85
CA HIS A 126 39.07 6.08 11.95
C HIS A 126 38.40 5.37 13.13
N PRO A 127 38.31 5.94 14.35
CA PRO A 127 37.61 5.28 15.45
C PRO A 127 36.13 4.94 15.13
N LEU A 128 35.42 5.84 14.46
CA LEU A 128 34.05 5.58 14.02
C LEU A 128 34.00 4.43 13.01
N MET A 129 34.86 4.46 11.99
CA MET A 129 34.98 3.39 10.99
C MET A 129 35.34 2.04 11.61
N GLU A 130 36.25 2.02 12.58
CA GLU A 130 36.66 0.81 13.30
C GLU A 130 35.56 0.24 14.18
N SER A 131 34.81 1.08 14.89
CA SER A 131 33.63 0.63 15.66
C SER A 131 32.58 0.01 14.73
N LEU A 132 32.32 0.62 13.57
CA LEU A 132 31.39 0.08 12.57
C LEU A 132 31.85 -1.27 12.03
N LEU A 133 33.13 -1.41 11.68
CA LEU A 133 33.73 -2.66 11.20
C LEU A 133 33.73 -3.79 12.24
N ASN A 134 34.10 -3.48 13.48
CA ASN A 134 34.38 -4.49 14.49
C ASN A 134 33.12 -4.93 15.25
N VAL A 135 32.17 -4.01 15.47
CA VAL A 135 30.99 -4.25 16.31
C VAL A 135 29.72 -4.25 15.46
N PHE A 136 29.43 -3.15 14.78
CA PHE A 136 28.07 -2.90 14.26
C PHE A 136 27.76 -3.59 12.94
N SER A 137 28.76 -3.83 12.07
CA SER A 137 28.57 -4.56 10.82
C SER A 137 28.26 -6.04 11.04
N GLY A 138 28.60 -6.61 12.19
CA GLY A 138 28.32 -7.99 12.56
C GLY A 138 27.23 -8.14 13.61
N HIS A 139 26.54 -7.06 13.95
CA HIS A 139 25.54 -7.05 15.02
C HIS A 139 24.33 -7.92 14.64
N TRP A 140 23.76 -8.67 15.59
CA TRP A 140 22.66 -9.62 15.35
C TRP A 140 21.36 -8.98 14.82
N ASP A 141 21.11 -7.71 15.14
CA ASP A 141 20.01 -6.93 14.55
C ASP A 141 20.33 -6.47 13.12
N GLU A 142 19.56 -6.97 12.15
CA GLU A 142 19.66 -6.57 10.75
C GLU A 142 19.58 -5.05 10.56
N LYS A 143 18.71 -4.35 11.31
CA LYS A 143 18.56 -2.89 11.16
C LYS A 143 19.87 -2.16 11.46
N ILE A 144 20.60 -2.62 12.47
CA ILE A 144 21.90 -2.04 12.85
C ILE A 144 22.94 -2.29 11.76
N ARG A 145 22.97 -3.48 11.17
CA ARG A 145 23.89 -3.78 10.06
C ARG A 145 23.61 -2.93 8.81
N ILE A 146 22.33 -2.72 8.48
CA ILE A 146 21.91 -1.83 7.37
C ILE A 146 22.36 -0.39 7.65
N LEU A 147 22.13 0.11 8.87
CA LEU A 147 22.55 1.46 9.27
C LEU A 147 24.07 1.60 9.27
N ALA A 148 24.81 0.58 9.72
CA ALA A 148 26.27 0.57 9.73
C ALA A 148 26.85 0.66 8.32
N ALA A 149 26.31 -0.11 7.37
CA ALA A 149 26.69 -0.03 5.97
C ALA A 149 26.44 1.39 5.40
N SER A 150 25.29 2.00 5.72
CA SER A 150 24.97 3.37 5.31
C SER A 150 25.93 4.41 5.92
N ALA A 151 26.31 4.27 7.19
CA ALA A 151 27.28 5.15 7.83
C ALA A 151 28.66 5.03 7.16
N ILE A 152 29.10 3.81 6.85
CA ILE A 152 30.36 3.57 6.13
C ILE A 152 30.34 4.26 4.76
N GLN A 153 29.25 4.13 3.98
CA GLN A 153 29.13 4.82 2.68
C GLN A 153 29.38 6.32 2.79
N GLY A 154 28.85 6.98 3.82
CA GLY A 154 29.04 8.41 4.04
C GLY A 154 30.43 8.76 4.56
N LEU A 155 31.04 7.88 5.37
CA LEU A 155 32.32 8.12 6.03
C LEU A 155 33.52 7.97 5.08
N VAL A 156 33.44 7.16 4.03
CA VAL A 156 34.60 6.90 3.15
C VAL A 156 35.22 8.16 2.54
N LYS A 157 34.43 9.23 2.36
CA LYS A 157 34.91 10.51 1.81
C LYS A 157 35.93 11.22 2.70
N PHE A 158 35.97 10.91 3.99
CA PHE A 158 36.89 11.53 4.95
C PHE A 158 38.28 10.88 4.92
N ASP A 159 38.35 9.59 4.58
CA ASP A 159 39.62 8.90 4.32
C ASP A 159 39.40 7.68 3.41
N ALA A 160 39.58 7.90 2.11
CA ALA A 160 39.42 6.86 1.12
C ALA A 160 40.55 5.84 1.15
N LEU A 161 41.78 6.26 1.46
CA LEU A 161 42.92 5.35 1.53
C LEU A 161 42.78 4.37 2.69
N TYR A 162 42.31 4.83 3.86
CA TYR A 162 41.98 3.95 4.97
C TYR A 162 40.85 2.98 4.58
N SER A 163 39.82 3.48 3.90
CA SER A 163 38.70 2.64 3.44
C SER A 163 39.18 1.53 2.48
N VAL A 164 40.05 1.86 1.53
CA VAL A 164 40.57 0.90 0.54
C VAL A 164 41.60 -0.05 1.14
N ASN A 165 42.57 0.46 1.90
CA ASN A 165 43.71 -0.35 2.36
C ASN A 165 43.44 -1.10 3.67
N ILE A 166 42.46 -0.67 4.47
CA ILE A 166 42.17 -1.26 5.78
C ILE A 166 40.77 -1.87 5.84
N LEU A 167 39.72 -1.10 5.53
CA LEU A 167 38.34 -1.59 5.69
C LEU A 167 37.99 -2.68 4.68
N LEU A 168 38.29 -2.48 3.39
CA LEU A 168 37.99 -3.46 2.35
C LEU A 168 38.60 -4.85 2.66
N PRO A 169 39.92 -4.99 2.93
CA PRO A 169 40.50 -6.29 3.28
C PRO A 169 39.84 -6.97 4.48
N LYS A 170 39.58 -6.21 5.56
CA LYS A 170 38.94 -6.76 6.77
C LYS A 170 37.49 -7.19 6.54
N PHE A 171 36.75 -6.49 5.68
CA PHE A 171 35.41 -6.96 5.28
C PHE A 171 35.47 -8.19 4.39
N TYR A 172 36.46 -8.31 3.49
CA TYR A 172 36.68 -9.54 2.74
C TYR A 172 36.95 -10.74 3.65
N GLU A 173 37.73 -10.58 4.71
CA GLU A 173 37.97 -11.64 5.70
C GLU A 173 36.67 -12.07 6.40
N LYS A 174 35.81 -11.10 6.77
CA LYS A 174 34.52 -11.36 7.41
C LYS A 174 33.53 -12.15 6.53
N LEU A 175 33.69 -12.14 5.20
CA LEU A 175 32.87 -12.98 4.31
C LEU A 175 33.09 -14.49 4.52
N SER A 176 34.24 -14.88 5.10
CA SER A 176 34.58 -16.26 5.42
C SER A 176 34.08 -16.71 6.80
N SER A 177 33.41 -15.84 7.57
CA SER A 177 32.82 -16.18 8.87
C SER A 177 31.89 -17.40 8.76
N THR A 178 31.56 -18.09 9.85
CA THR A 178 30.44 -19.05 9.86
C THR A 178 29.11 -18.36 10.21
N ASP A 179 29.19 -17.23 10.89
CA ASP A 179 28.05 -16.39 11.28
C ASP A 179 27.48 -15.65 10.06
N VAL A 180 26.20 -15.89 9.77
CA VAL A 180 25.48 -15.28 8.64
C VAL A 180 25.27 -13.79 8.84
N ASP A 181 25.09 -13.31 10.08
CA ASP A 181 24.92 -11.88 10.36
C ASP A 181 26.19 -11.11 10.03
N VAL A 182 27.35 -11.66 10.41
CA VAL A 182 28.67 -11.11 10.06
C VAL A 182 28.90 -11.10 8.54
N LYS A 183 28.58 -12.20 7.85
CA LYS A 183 28.69 -12.25 6.37
C LYS A 183 27.80 -11.21 5.70
N GLN A 184 26.54 -11.14 6.14
CA GLN A 184 25.52 -10.29 5.56
C GLN A 184 25.94 -8.83 5.66
N GLY A 185 26.33 -8.38 6.87
CA GLY A 185 26.72 -7.00 7.06
C GLY A 185 28.07 -6.66 6.41
N ALA A 186 29.03 -7.60 6.39
CA ALA A 186 30.28 -7.41 5.65
C ALA A 186 30.03 -7.20 4.14
N LEU A 187 29.16 -8.01 3.54
CA LEU A 187 28.80 -7.87 2.12
C LEU A 187 28.12 -6.52 1.84
N MET A 188 27.21 -6.07 2.72
CA MET A 188 26.59 -4.75 2.60
C MET A 188 27.61 -3.61 2.72
N CYS A 189 28.56 -3.72 3.65
CA CYS A 189 29.60 -2.72 3.85
C CYS A 189 30.55 -2.64 2.65
N LEU A 190 30.91 -3.77 2.02
CA LEU A 190 31.70 -3.78 0.79
C LEU A 190 31.00 -2.99 -0.34
N GLY A 191 29.71 -3.24 -0.57
CA GLY A 191 28.94 -2.48 -1.57
C GLY A 191 28.86 -0.99 -1.24
N SER A 192 28.69 -0.67 0.05
CA SER A 192 28.62 0.70 0.57
C SER A 192 29.93 1.47 0.42
N ILE A 193 31.08 0.81 0.63
CA ILE A 193 32.40 1.41 0.38
C ILE A 193 32.55 1.76 -1.10
N LEU A 194 32.27 0.80 -2.01
CA LEU A 194 32.39 1.05 -3.46
C LEU A 194 31.50 2.20 -3.92
N LYS A 195 30.23 2.20 -3.47
CA LYS A 195 29.27 3.26 -3.79
C LYS A 195 29.70 4.61 -3.22
N GLY A 196 30.14 4.66 -1.97
CA GLY A 196 30.58 5.89 -1.32
C GLY A 196 31.83 6.48 -1.98
N LEU A 197 32.80 5.65 -2.36
CA LEU A 197 34.01 6.10 -3.07
C LEU A 197 33.64 6.68 -4.45
N TYR A 198 32.72 6.02 -5.17
CA TYR A 198 32.22 6.50 -6.45
C TYR A 198 31.47 7.84 -6.32
N GLU A 199 30.54 7.95 -5.37
CA GLU A 199 29.73 9.15 -5.15
C GLU A 199 30.56 10.35 -4.70
N SER A 200 31.56 10.12 -3.85
CA SER A 200 32.43 11.18 -3.31
C SER A 200 33.51 11.64 -4.30
N ARG A 201 33.87 10.80 -5.28
CA ARG A 201 34.92 11.08 -6.29
C ARG A 201 36.31 11.37 -5.72
N VAL A 202 36.54 11.06 -4.43
CA VAL A 202 37.84 11.28 -3.77
C VAL A 202 38.87 10.20 -4.09
N TYR A 203 38.43 9.07 -4.66
CA TYR A 203 39.27 7.94 -5.05
C TYR A 203 38.70 7.30 -6.33
N LYS A 204 39.58 6.85 -7.22
CA LYS A 204 39.19 6.15 -8.45
C LYS A 204 38.89 4.69 -8.14
N VAL A 205 37.61 4.33 -8.11
CA VAL A 205 37.16 2.98 -7.74
C VAL A 205 37.67 1.93 -8.74
N GLU A 206 38.02 2.33 -9.96
CA GLU A 206 38.64 1.51 -10.99
C GLU A 206 40.04 0.99 -10.61
N GLU A 207 40.72 1.63 -9.65
CA GLU A 207 42.05 1.20 -9.17
C GLU A 207 41.97 0.07 -8.13
N ILE A 208 40.76 -0.31 -7.70
CA ILE A 208 40.55 -1.40 -6.75
C ILE A 208 40.50 -2.73 -7.50
N ASP A 209 41.21 -3.76 -7.01
CA ASP A 209 41.03 -5.12 -7.52
C ASP A 209 39.68 -5.69 -7.09
N LEU A 210 38.79 -5.84 -8.05
CA LEU A 210 37.42 -6.34 -7.86
C LEU A 210 37.27 -7.80 -8.27
N THR A 211 38.34 -8.48 -8.68
CA THR A 211 38.30 -9.87 -9.17
C THR A 211 37.69 -10.80 -8.11
N LYS A 212 38.17 -10.70 -6.87
CA LYS A 212 37.68 -11.50 -5.75
C LYS A 212 36.19 -11.31 -5.50
N ILE A 213 35.67 -10.08 -5.51
CA ILE A 213 34.25 -9.86 -5.24
C ILE A 213 33.37 -10.31 -6.41
N LYS A 214 33.85 -10.13 -7.65
CA LYS A 214 33.16 -10.60 -8.86
C LYS A 214 32.97 -12.12 -8.89
N GLU A 215 33.90 -12.88 -8.31
CA GLU A 215 33.80 -14.34 -8.16
C GLU A 215 32.90 -14.75 -6.98
N ILE A 216 32.97 -14.03 -5.86
CA ILE A 216 32.20 -14.36 -4.64
C ILE A 216 30.69 -14.22 -4.87
N ILE A 217 30.25 -13.19 -5.59
CA ILE A 217 28.82 -12.89 -5.75
C ILE A 217 28.06 -14.05 -6.43
N PRO A 218 28.48 -14.57 -7.60
CA PRO A 218 27.87 -15.75 -8.20
C PRO A 218 27.92 -16.98 -7.29
N ASN A 219 29.01 -17.20 -6.56
CA ASN A 219 29.13 -18.34 -5.65
C ASN A 219 28.11 -18.27 -4.51
N PHE A 220 27.98 -17.11 -3.85
CA PHE A 220 26.95 -16.91 -2.84
C PHE A 220 25.55 -17.03 -3.42
N ALA A 221 25.30 -16.50 -4.61
CA ALA A 221 24.02 -16.65 -5.28
C ALA A 221 23.71 -18.14 -5.57
N LYS A 222 24.69 -18.97 -5.93
CA LYS A 222 24.49 -20.41 -6.10
C LYS A 222 24.17 -21.12 -4.80
N THR A 223 24.76 -20.70 -3.68
CA THR A 223 24.50 -21.26 -2.35
C THR A 223 23.12 -20.87 -1.81
N PHE A 224 22.76 -19.59 -1.87
CA PHE A 224 21.51 -19.05 -1.32
C PHE A 224 20.48 -18.92 -2.45
N LYS A 225 19.67 -19.96 -2.64
CA LYS A 225 18.73 -20.06 -3.77
C LYS A 225 17.33 -19.52 -3.52
N SER A 226 16.87 -19.50 -2.27
CA SER A 226 15.52 -19.06 -1.92
C SER A 226 15.42 -18.56 -0.48
N ALA A 227 14.50 -17.64 -0.24
CA ALA A 227 14.30 -16.97 1.05
C ALA A 227 13.55 -17.79 2.12
N TYR A 228 13.46 -19.11 2.00
CA TYR A 228 12.71 -19.96 2.95
C TYR A 228 13.34 -20.01 4.35
N VAL A 229 14.67 -19.92 4.43
CA VAL A 229 15.42 -19.95 5.69
C VAL A 229 15.94 -18.56 5.99
N HIS A 230 15.88 -18.14 7.27
CA HIS A 230 16.26 -16.80 7.69
C HIS A 230 17.67 -16.38 7.20
N GLY A 231 18.66 -17.28 7.30
CA GLY A 231 20.01 -16.99 6.81
C GLY A 231 20.07 -16.78 5.29
N SER A 232 19.32 -17.56 4.51
CA SER A 232 19.23 -17.38 3.05
C SER A 232 18.50 -16.08 2.69
N LEU A 233 17.43 -15.73 3.42
CA LEU A 233 16.73 -14.46 3.27
C LEU A 233 17.71 -13.28 3.47
N LEU A 234 18.44 -13.27 4.58
CA LEU A 234 19.44 -12.26 4.91
C LEU A 234 20.52 -12.13 3.82
N MET A 235 21.06 -13.25 3.35
CA MET A 235 22.08 -13.25 2.30
C MET A 235 21.55 -12.81 0.94
N LEU A 236 20.33 -13.21 0.55
CA LEU A 236 19.70 -12.74 -0.69
C LEU A 236 19.49 -11.21 -0.67
N LYS A 237 19.07 -10.66 0.48
CA LYS A 237 18.96 -9.21 0.66
C LYS A 237 20.32 -8.51 0.52
N ALA A 238 21.38 -9.06 1.10
CA ALA A 238 22.73 -8.50 0.97
C ALA A 238 23.32 -8.64 -0.43
N ILE A 239 23.14 -9.79 -1.11
CA ILE A 239 23.57 -9.99 -2.50
C ILE A 239 22.86 -8.98 -3.40
N GLY A 240 21.54 -8.85 -3.30
CA GLY A 240 20.79 -7.87 -4.10
C GLY A 240 21.21 -6.43 -3.81
N SER A 241 21.47 -6.08 -2.54
CA SER A 241 21.93 -4.74 -2.16
C SER A 241 23.35 -4.45 -2.66
N PHE A 242 24.23 -5.46 -2.63
CA PHE A 242 25.57 -5.34 -3.20
C PHE A 242 25.52 -5.17 -4.72
N VAL A 243 24.74 -5.99 -5.43
CA VAL A 243 24.57 -5.88 -6.89
C VAL A 243 23.99 -4.50 -7.25
N GLU A 244 23.00 -4.00 -6.51
CA GLU A 244 22.48 -2.64 -6.67
C GLU A 244 23.58 -1.58 -6.53
N ALA A 245 24.34 -1.64 -5.43
CA ALA A 245 25.37 -0.66 -5.11
C ALA A 245 26.52 -0.68 -6.12
N PHE A 246 26.99 -1.86 -6.50
CA PHE A 246 28.01 -2.04 -7.53
C PHE A 246 27.51 -1.57 -8.90
N ALA A 247 26.32 -1.97 -9.32
CA ALA A 247 25.81 -1.58 -10.64
C ALA A 247 25.49 -0.07 -10.73
N ALA A 248 25.32 0.61 -9.59
CA ALA A 248 25.18 2.07 -9.54
C ALA A 248 26.48 2.80 -9.90
N THR A 249 27.66 2.21 -9.64
CA THR A 249 28.96 2.84 -9.92
C THR A 249 29.37 2.74 -11.39
N LYS A 250 28.71 1.91 -12.19
CA LYS A 250 29.05 1.65 -13.61
C LYS A 250 30.46 1.10 -13.83
N LEU A 251 31.05 0.48 -12.80
CA LEU A 251 32.32 -0.23 -12.92
C LEU A 251 32.24 -1.34 -13.98
N PRO A 252 33.33 -1.61 -14.72
CA PRO A 252 33.29 -2.51 -15.86
C PRO A 252 32.92 -3.94 -15.46
N LEU A 253 31.94 -4.50 -16.17
CA LEU A 253 31.63 -5.93 -16.21
C LEU A 253 31.87 -6.40 -17.64
N ASN A 254 32.48 -7.58 -17.83
CA ASN A 254 32.48 -8.21 -19.15
C ASN A 254 31.09 -8.80 -19.49
N ASP A 255 30.89 -9.27 -20.72
CA ASP A 255 29.56 -9.74 -21.17
C ASP A 255 29.07 -10.99 -20.40
N GLU A 256 29.98 -11.89 -19.98
CA GLU A 256 29.65 -13.07 -19.19
C GLU A 256 29.28 -12.70 -17.74
N GLU A 257 30.08 -11.83 -17.12
CA GLU A 257 29.81 -11.28 -15.78
C GLU A 257 28.47 -10.54 -15.75
N LEU A 258 28.20 -9.70 -16.75
CA LEU A 258 26.93 -8.98 -16.87
C LEU A 258 25.75 -9.94 -17.00
N ALA A 259 25.86 -10.97 -17.85
CA ALA A 259 24.81 -11.98 -18.01
C ALA A 259 24.55 -12.74 -16.70
N GLU A 260 25.59 -13.14 -15.97
CA GLU A 260 25.44 -13.83 -14.69
C GLU A 260 24.83 -12.93 -13.62
N TRP A 261 25.29 -11.68 -13.51
CA TRP A 261 24.76 -10.73 -12.53
C TRP A 261 23.32 -10.32 -12.84
N HIS A 262 22.95 -10.23 -14.12
CA HIS A 262 21.56 -10.12 -14.55
C HIS A 262 20.74 -11.29 -14.02
N ARG A 263 21.15 -12.54 -14.28
CA ARG A 263 20.41 -13.73 -13.80
C ARG A 263 20.25 -13.73 -12.29
N ILE A 264 21.26 -13.29 -11.54
CA ILE A 264 21.18 -13.16 -10.09
C ILE A 264 20.10 -12.13 -9.70
N ALA A 265 20.11 -10.94 -10.31
CA ALA A 265 19.12 -9.90 -10.04
C ALA A 265 17.69 -10.33 -10.45
N ASP A 266 17.54 -10.99 -11.60
CA ASP A 266 16.28 -11.55 -12.11
C ASP A 266 15.69 -12.61 -11.16
N ARG A 267 16.53 -13.50 -10.64
CA ARG A 267 16.09 -14.49 -9.65
C ARG A 267 15.67 -13.84 -8.33
N ILE A 268 16.39 -12.83 -7.86
CA ILE A 268 16.07 -12.10 -6.62
C ILE A 268 14.72 -11.36 -6.77
N ILE A 269 14.45 -10.76 -7.93
CA ILE A 269 13.18 -10.06 -8.16
C ILE A 269 11.99 -11.01 -8.36
N GLY A 270 12.25 -12.25 -8.79
CA GLY A 270 11.28 -13.34 -8.85
C GLY A 270 11.12 -14.14 -7.55
N ASP A 271 11.70 -13.71 -6.42
CA ASP A 271 11.57 -14.45 -5.15
C ASP A 271 10.15 -14.32 -4.55
N LEU A 272 9.67 -15.36 -3.89
CA LEU A 272 8.35 -15.37 -3.23
C LEU A 272 8.23 -14.33 -2.11
N ASN A 273 9.33 -13.92 -1.48
CA ASN A 273 9.34 -12.96 -0.39
C ASN A 273 9.36 -11.51 -0.94
N PRO A 274 8.33 -10.70 -0.66
CA PRO A 274 8.26 -9.32 -1.15
C PRO A 274 9.45 -8.44 -0.72
N GLN A 275 10.04 -8.69 0.46
CA GLN A 275 11.18 -7.91 0.94
C GLN A 275 12.43 -8.13 0.08
N VAL A 276 12.61 -9.34 -0.43
CA VAL A 276 13.71 -9.68 -1.36
C VAL A 276 13.44 -9.05 -2.72
N ARG A 277 12.19 -9.12 -3.21
CA ARG A 277 11.79 -8.50 -4.48
C ARG A 277 12.04 -6.99 -4.52
N VAL A 278 11.81 -6.27 -3.42
CA VAL A 278 12.06 -4.82 -3.33
C VAL A 278 13.53 -4.49 -3.60
N ILE A 279 14.46 -5.32 -3.13
CA ILE A 279 15.90 -5.14 -3.36
C ILE A 279 16.25 -5.56 -4.79
N GLY A 280 15.71 -6.69 -5.25
CA GLY A 280 15.84 -7.16 -6.65
C GLY A 280 15.40 -6.10 -7.66
N LYS A 281 14.31 -5.37 -7.39
CA LYS A 281 13.84 -4.25 -8.21
C LYS A 281 14.89 -3.14 -8.38
N LYS A 282 15.64 -2.81 -7.33
CA LYS A 282 16.70 -1.79 -7.41
C LYS A 282 17.92 -2.34 -8.15
N ALA A 283 18.30 -3.59 -7.84
CA ALA A 283 19.42 -4.28 -8.49
C ALA A 283 19.21 -4.43 -10.00
N ILE A 284 18.07 -4.97 -10.42
CA ILE A 284 17.78 -5.18 -11.84
C ILE A 284 17.74 -3.85 -12.59
N LYS A 285 17.17 -2.79 -12.01
CA LYS A 285 17.16 -1.45 -12.63
C LYS A 285 18.58 -1.00 -12.95
N ASN A 286 19.50 -1.08 -11.99
CA ASN A 286 20.88 -0.63 -12.19
C ASN A 286 21.67 -1.54 -13.15
N ILE A 287 21.38 -2.85 -13.16
CA ILE A 287 21.97 -3.81 -14.11
C ILE A 287 21.48 -3.53 -15.54
N MET A 288 20.20 -3.21 -15.74
CA MET A 288 19.65 -2.93 -17.07
C MET A 288 20.34 -1.74 -17.75
N GLU A 289 20.84 -0.76 -16.97
CA GLU A 289 21.65 0.36 -17.49
C GLU A 289 22.97 -0.08 -18.13
N TYR A 290 23.54 -1.23 -17.76
CA TYR A 290 24.78 -1.72 -18.40
C TYR A 290 24.60 -2.05 -19.87
N TYR A 291 23.39 -2.48 -20.26
CA TYR A 291 23.09 -2.76 -21.67
C TYR A 291 23.01 -1.48 -22.51
N ALA A 292 22.84 -0.31 -21.88
CA ALA A 292 22.78 0.98 -22.54
C ALA A 292 24.15 1.68 -22.68
N LEU A 293 25.22 1.11 -22.12
CA LEU A 293 26.56 1.71 -22.08
C LEU A 293 27.24 1.73 -23.45
N ASP A 294 27.04 0.69 -24.27
CA ASP A 294 27.62 0.59 -25.62
C ASP A 294 26.65 -0.03 -26.63
N ILE A 295 26.98 0.15 -27.91
CA ILE A 295 26.13 -0.22 -29.04
C ILE A 295 26.01 -1.74 -29.19
N ASP A 296 27.07 -2.50 -28.91
CA ASP A 296 27.06 -3.95 -29.09
C ASP A 296 26.18 -4.63 -28.03
N ARG A 297 26.21 -4.13 -26.79
CA ARG A 297 25.27 -4.57 -25.75
C ARG A 297 23.84 -4.18 -26.04
N SER A 298 23.61 -2.97 -26.54
CA SER A 298 22.28 -2.51 -26.92
C SER A 298 21.68 -3.42 -28.01
N ARG A 299 22.47 -3.81 -29.03
CA ARG A 299 22.06 -4.77 -30.06
C ARG A 299 21.66 -6.14 -29.50
N LYS A 300 22.38 -6.64 -28.50
CA LYS A 300 22.10 -7.95 -27.86
C LYS A 300 20.93 -7.86 -26.86
N PHE A 301 20.58 -6.67 -26.39
CA PHE A 301 19.58 -6.46 -25.35
C PHE A 301 18.19 -6.99 -25.73
N MET A 302 17.85 -6.98 -27.01
CA MET A 302 16.58 -7.54 -27.49
C MET A 302 16.39 -9.02 -27.15
N ASN A 303 17.47 -9.81 -27.12
CA ASN A 303 17.37 -11.22 -26.72
C ASN A 303 17.03 -11.34 -25.23
N VAL A 304 17.61 -10.48 -24.41
CA VAL A 304 17.35 -10.41 -22.97
C VAL A 304 15.88 -10.07 -22.70
N VAL A 305 15.31 -9.11 -23.43
CA VAL A 305 13.90 -8.74 -23.26
C VAL A 305 12.96 -9.88 -23.65
N LYS A 306 13.26 -10.60 -24.74
CA LYS A 306 12.44 -11.73 -25.21
C LYS A 306 12.34 -12.86 -24.19
N GLU A 307 13.33 -13.04 -23.30
CA GLU A 307 13.27 -14.03 -22.22
C GLU A 307 12.19 -13.72 -21.17
N TYR A 308 11.70 -12.48 -21.09
CA TYR A 308 10.67 -12.08 -20.14
C TYR A 308 9.24 -12.30 -20.63
N PHE A 309 8.99 -12.36 -21.94
CA PHE A 309 7.62 -12.53 -22.46
C PHE A 309 6.96 -13.85 -22.04
N PRO A 310 7.63 -15.02 -22.13
CA PRO A 310 7.06 -16.26 -21.62
C PRO A 310 6.83 -16.22 -20.10
N LYS A 311 7.65 -15.47 -19.35
CA LYS A 311 7.49 -15.32 -17.90
C LYS A 311 6.25 -14.50 -17.52
N LEU A 312 5.82 -13.56 -18.36
CA LEU A 312 4.55 -12.84 -18.19
C LEU A 312 3.33 -13.74 -18.40
N GLU A 313 3.48 -14.81 -19.19
CA GLU A 313 2.42 -15.77 -19.50
C GLU A 313 2.44 -16.98 -18.54
N ALA A 314 3.43 -17.06 -17.65
CA ALA A 314 3.63 -18.18 -16.72
C ALA A 314 2.39 -18.47 -15.86
N GLU A 315 2.00 -19.75 -15.74
CA GLU A 315 0.78 -20.16 -15.03
C GLU A 315 1.04 -20.82 -13.68
N GLU A 316 2.30 -21.19 -13.41
CA GLU A 316 2.66 -21.95 -12.21
C GLU A 316 2.62 -21.07 -10.95
N TYR A 317 3.19 -19.86 -11.04
CA TYR A 317 3.41 -18.99 -9.88
C TYR A 317 3.27 -17.51 -10.23
N GLU A 318 2.50 -16.80 -9.39
CA GLU A 318 2.27 -15.36 -9.51
C GLU A 318 3.58 -14.55 -9.48
N TYR A 319 4.51 -14.90 -8.58
CA TYR A 319 5.75 -14.16 -8.40
C TYR A 319 6.66 -14.18 -9.65
N THR A 320 6.50 -15.16 -10.54
CA THR A 320 7.19 -15.19 -11.85
C THR A 320 6.72 -14.05 -12.75
N ARG A 321 5.39 -13.83 -12.83
CA ARG A 321 4.81 -12.69 -13.57
C ARG A 321 5.19 -11.37 -12.91
N VAL A 322 5.17 -11.30 -11.58
CA VAL A 322 5.60 -10.12 -10.81
C VAL A 322 7.05 -9.74 -11.15
N GLY A 323 7.97 -10.69 -11.05
CA GLY A 323 9.40 -10.46 -11.34
C GLY A 323 9.61 -9.95 -12.76
N ALA A 324 8.98 -10.60 -13.74
CA ALA A 324 9.07 -10.22 -15.14
C ALA A 324 8.48 -8.82 -15.42
N ALA A 325 7.31 -8.52 -14.87
CA ALA A 325 6.69 -7.20 -15.02
C ALA A 325 7.59 -6.10 -14.44
N ILE A 326 8.17 -6.30 -13.25
CA ILE A 326 9.04 -5.30 -12.63
C ILE A 326 10.35 -5.15 -13.41
N ALA A 327 10.94 -6.24 -13.91
CA ALA A 327 12.17 -6.21 -14.70
C ALA A 327 11.97 -5.41 -16.00
N LEU A 328 10.87 -5.64 -16.72
CA LEU A 328 10.49 -4.91 -17.93
C LEU A 328 10.24 -3.41 -17.66
N GLY A 329 9.58 -3.08 -16.55
CA GLY A 329 9.46 -1.69 -16.10
C GLY A 329 10.78 -1.08 -15.61
N GLY A 330 11.83 -1.90 -15.42
CA GLY A 330 13.18 -1.50 -15.00
C GLY A 330 14.08 -1.02 -16.13
N ILE A 331 13.68 -1.20 -17.39
CA ILE A 331 14.50 -0.92 -18.56
C ILE A 331 14.75 0.60 -18.72
N PRO A 332 15.99 1.03 -19.00
CA PRO A 332 16.33 2.43 -19.28
C PRO A 332 15.58 2.99 -20.47
N ALA A 333 15.17 4.26 -20.39
CA ALA A 333 14.42 4.94 -21.45
C ALA A 333 15.12 4.91 -22.81
N LYS A 334 16.47 4.94 -22.83
CA LYS A 334 17.28 4.85 -24.06
C LYS A 334 17.01 3.55 -24.83
N LEU A 335 16.97 2.42 -24.13
CA LEU A 335 16.71 1.10 -24.73
C LEU A 335 15.24 0.91 -25.08
N LEU A 336 14.33 1.45 -24.25
CA LEU A 336 12.89 1.39 -24.50
C LEU A 336 12.45 2.11 -25.79
N LYS A 337 13.20 3.14 -26.19
CA LYS A 337 12.95 3.92 -27.42
C LYS A 337 13.46 3.25 -28.70
N GLU A 338 14.15 2.12 -28.60
CA GLU A 338 14.60 1.37 -29.78
C GLU A 338 13.42 0.71 -30.50
N ASN A 339 13.51 0.63 -31.83
CA ASN A 339 12.51 -0.02 -32.67
C ASN A 339 12.80 -1.51 -32.81
N ILE A 340 11.77 -2.35 -32.60
CA ILE A 340 11.85 -3.81 -32.75
C ILE A 340 11.46 -4.25 -34.17
N THR A 341 10.61 -3.47 -34.82
CA THR A 341 10.28 -3.56 -36.25
C THR A 341 10.26 -2.14 -36.81
N GLU A 342 10.20 -2.00 -38.13
CA GLU A 342 10.14 -0.69 -38.80
C GLU A 342 9.06 0.24 -38.21
N ASN A 343 7.97 -0.32 -37.70
CA ASN A 343 6.79 0.41 -37.22
C ASN A 343 6.45 0.18 -35.74
N LYS A 344 7.32 -0.48 -34.95
CA LYS A 344 7.00 -0.77 -33.54
C LYS A 344 8.19 -0.52 -32.63
N MET A 345 8.00 0.39 -31.67
CA MET A 345 8.94 0.67 -30.60
C MET A 345 8.86 -0.42 -29.52
N LEU A 346 10.00 -0.78 -28.92
CA LEU A 346 10.10 -1.80 -27.88
C LEU A 346 9.14 -1.53 -26.70
N ALA A 347 9.10 -0.29 -26.23
CA ALA A 347 8.19 0.10 -25.16
C ALA A 347 6.71 -0.18 -25.47
N VAL A 348 6.28 -0.05 -26.73
CA VAL A 348 4.88 -0.32 -27.13
C VAL A 348 4.57 -1.82 -27.00
N GLU A 349 5.45 -2.68 -27.52
CA GLU A 349 5.32 -4.14 -27.38
C GLU A 349 5.24 -4.57 -25.91
N ILE A 350 6.12 -4.02 -25.06
CA ILE A 350 6.14 -4.33 -23.63
C ILE A 350 4.83 -3.90 -22.97
N VAL A 351 4.35 -2.68 -23.23
CA VAL A 351 3.09 -2.18 -22.64
C VAL A 351 1.91 -3.03 -23.05
N GLU A 352 1.81 -3.45 -24.32
CA GLU A 352 0.75 -4.34 -24.79
C GLU A 352 0.79 -5.69 -24.05
N LYS A 353 1.97 -6.29 -23.88
CA LYS A 353 2.14 -7.54 -23.10
C LYS A 353 1.83 -7.36 -21.61
N LEU A 354 2.11 -6.20 -21.02
CA LEU A 354 1.74 -5.91 -19.65
C LEU A 354 0.22 -5.72 -19.50
N ILE A 355 -0.45 -5.10 -20.48
CA ILE A 355 -1.91 -4.96 -20.48
C ILE A 355 -2.57 -6.35 -20.48
N THR A 356 -2.04 -7.31 -21.26
CA THR A 356 -2.57 -8.68 -21.23
C THR A 356 -2.46 -9.34 -19.87
N VAL A 357 -1.43 -9.02 -19.06
CA VAL A 357 -1.33 -9.52 -17.67
C VAL A 357 -2.38 -8.87 -16.77
N VAL A 358 -2.68 -7.58 -16.97
CA VAL A 358 -3.68 -6.86 -16.16
C VAL A 358 -5.10 -7.36 -16.44
N GLU A 359 -5.41 -7.66 -17.70
CA GLU A 359 -6.73 -8.07 -18.18
C GLU A 359 -6.96 -9.59 -18.20
N ASP A 360 -5.98 -10.39 -17.76
CA ASP A 360 -6.09 -11.85 -17.73
C ASP A 360 -7.15 -12.33 -16.74
N GLU A 361 -8.33 -12.71 -17.26
CA GLU A 361 -9.47 -13.15 -16.44
C GLU A 361 -9.20 -14.46 -15.68
N LYS A 362 -8.34 -15.34 -16.22
CA LYS A 362 -7.97 -16.61 -15.57
C LYS A 362 -7.22 -16.36 -14.27
N PHE A 363 -6.41 -15.30 -14.23
CA PHE A 363 -5.56 -14.94 -13.10
C PHE A 363 -5.97 -13.61 -12.46
N VAL A 364 -7.27 -13.28 -12.47
CA VAL A 364 -7.80 -12.05 -11.86
C VAL A 364 -7.42 -11.88 -10.38
N HIS A 365 -7.21 -13.00 -9.67
CA HIS A 365 -6.83 -13.07 -8.26
C HIS A 365 -5.32 -12.89 -8.01
N TRP A 366 -4.49 -12.83 -9.05
CA TRP A 366 -3.06 -12.55 -8.98
C TRP A 366 -2.82 -11.04 -8.92
N ILE A 367 -3.17 -10.46 -7.76
CA ILE A 367 -3.17 -9.03 -7.52
C ILE A 367 -1.77 -8.42 -7.61
N ASP A 368 -0.74 -9.08 -7.08
CA ASP A 368 0.63 -8.56 -7.11
C ASP A 368 1.14 -8.48 -8.55
N ALA A 369 0.83 -9.48 -9.39
CA ALA A 369 1.22 -9.47 -10.80
C ALA A 369 0.56 -8.32 -11.57
N ARG A 370 -0.75 -8.12 -11.37
CA ARG A 370 -1.52 -7.04 -12.01
C ARG A 370 -1.05 -5.66 -11.55
N VAL A 371 -0.77 -5.49 -10.26
CA VAL A 371 -0.21 -4.25 -9.70
C VAL A 371 1.20 -3.99 -10.24
N ALA A 372 2.05 -5.01 -10.32
CA ALA A 372 3.39 -4.89 -10.90
C ALA A 372 3.30 -4.47 -12.38
N ALA A 373 2.39 -5.05 -13.15
CA ALA A 373 2.17 -4.70 -14.55
C ALA A 373 1.69 -3.25 -14.71
N LEU A 374 0.68 -2.82 -13.94
CA LEU A 374 0.19 -1.44 -13.95
C LEU A 374 1.29 -0.41 -13.60
N ASN A 375 2.07 -0.68 -12.56
CA ASN A 375 3.18 0.19 -12.17
C ASN A 375 4.28 0.23 -13.24
N SER A 376 4.51 -0.89 -13.93
CA SER A 376 5.49 -0.93 -15.03
C SER A 376 4.97 -0.21 -16.28
N ILE A 377 3.68 -0.31 -16.61
CA ILE A 377 3.04 0.46 -17.68
C ILE A 377 3.19 1.96 -17.41
N GLU A 378 2.84 2.40 -16.19
CA GLU A 378 3.02 3.79 -15.75
C GLU A 378 4.47 4.25 -15.95
N LYS A 379 5.41 3.52 -15.35
CA LYS A 379 6.83 3.90 -15.40
C LYS A 379 7.41 3.93 -16.82
N ILE A 380 7.03 2.98 -17.69
CA ILE A 380 7.50 2.94 -19.08
C ILE A 380 6.99 4.17 -19.84
N ILE A 381 5.69 4.45 -19.75
CA ILE A 381 5.07 5.58 -20.45
C ILE A 381 5.63 6.90 -19.94
N SER A 382 5.75 7.08 -18.63
CA SER A 382 6.33 8.27 -18.00
C SER A 382 7.77 8.54 -18.44
N ASN A 383 8.57 7.49 -18.67
CA ASN A 383 9.98 7.63 -19.07
C ASN A 383 10.16 7.84 -20.60
N VAL A 384 9.28 7.26 -21.42
CA VAL A 384 9.42 7.28 -22.88
C VAL A 384 8.69 8.46 -23.52
N GLY A 385 7.56 8.87 -22.92
CA GLY A 385 6.63 9.84 -23.46
C GLY A 385 5.38 9.15 -24.03
N ILE A 386 4.21 9.75 -23.81
CA ILE A 386 2.91 9.12 -24.05
C ILE A 386 2.50 9.03 -25.54
N THR A 387 3.13 9.82 -26.41
CA THR A 387 2.70 10.03 -27.82
C THR A 387 2.72 8.78 -28.69
N ASN A 388 3.59 7.81 -28.40
CA ASN A 388 3.78 6.62 -29.23
C ASN A 388 2.84 5.46 -28.84
N PHE A 389 1.99 5.65 -27.83
CA PHE A 389 1.16 4.59 -27.28
C PHE A 389 -0.31 4.72 -27.70
N ASN A 390 -1.00 3.59 -27.82
CA ASN A 390 -2.45 3.58 -28.02
C ASN A 390 -3.17 3.90 -26.70
N ILE A 391 -3.45 5.19 -26.50
CA ILE A 391 -4.07 5.71 -25.28
C ILE A 391 -5.43 5.08 -25.02
N SER A 392 -6.20 4.79 -26.07
CA SER A 392 -7.53 4.18 -25.94
C SER A 392 -7.47 2.82 -25.24
N ILE A 393 -6.53 1.95 -25.63
CA ILE A 393 -6.37 0.62 -25.02
C ILE A 393 -5.91 0.75 -23.56
N ILE A 394 -4.92 1.61 -23.31
CA ILE A 394 -4.42 1.86 -21.95
C ILE A 394 -5.55 2.34 -21.04
N PHE A 395 -6.37 3.28 -21.52
CA PHE A 395 -7.44 3.88 -20.74
C PHE A 395 -8.56 2.89 -20.46
N VAL A 396 -8.90 2.02 -21.42
CA VAL A 396 -9.85 0.92 -21.16
C VAL A 396 -9.34 0.00 -20.06
N CYS A 397 -8.06 -0.41 -20.12
CA CYS A 397 -7.43 -1.24 -19.10
C CYS A 397 -7.43 -0.56 -17.71
N LEU A 398 -7.05 0.72 -17.64
CA LEU A 398 -7.04 1.49 -16.38
C LEU A 398 -8.45 1.73 -15.83
N LYS A 399 -9.45 2.00 -16.69
CA LYS A 399 -10.86 2.19 -16.28
C LYS A 399 -11.47 0.91 -15.70
N ARG A 400 -11.10 -0.25 -16.25
CA ARG A 400 -11.48 -1.54 -15.65
C ARG A 400 -10.78 -1.75 -14.30
N SER A 401 -9.49 -1.42 -14.24
CA SER A 401 -8.65 -1.59 -13.05
C SER A 401 -9.06 -0.71 -11.86
N ILE A 402 -9.49 0.53 -12.08
CA ILE A 402 -9.94 1.44 -11.01
C ILE A 402 -11.25 0.99 -10.34
N ARG A 403 -12.05 0.15 -11.01
CA ARG A 403 -13.27 -0.46 -10.46
C ARG A 403 -13.06 -1.92 -10.00
N ASP A 404 -11.82 -2.40 -9.93
CA ASP A 404 -11.53 -3.81 -9.62
C ASP A 404 -12.14 -4.27 -8.29
N SER A 405 -13.11 -5.18 -8.34
CA SER A 405 -13.85 -5.65 -7.17
C SER A 405 -13.39 -7.01 -6.64
N THR A 406 -12.16 -7.44 -6.96
CA THR A 406 -11.66 -8.77 -6.63
C THR A 406 -11.57 -8.95 -5.11
N LYS A 407 -12.13 -10.07 -4.62
CA LYS A 407 -12.13 -10.45 -3.21
C LYS A 407 -11.49 -11.82 -3.02
N THR A 408 -10.70 -11.98 -1.97
CA THR A 408 -10.16 -13.28 -1.52
C THR A 408 -10.55 -13.51 -0.06
N ILE A 409 -10.03 -14.57 0.55
CA ILE A 409 -10.18 -14.84 1.99
C ILE A 409 -9.66 -13.69 2.88
N HIS A 410 -8.78 -12.83 2.34
CA HIS A 410 -8.22 -11.67 3.03
C HIS A 410 -9.03 -10.38 2.81
N GLY A 411 -10.20 -10.45 2.17
CA GLY A 411 -11.08 -9.31 1.90
C GLY A 411 -10.94 -8.75 0.48
N LEU A 412 -11.22 -7.45 0.31
CA LEU A 412 -11.18 -6.77 -1.00
C LEU A 412 -9.74 -6.47 -1.41
N VAL A 413 -9.04 -7.47 -1.94
CA VAL A 413 -7.66 -7.33 -2.42
C VAL A 413 -7.54 -6.50 -3.70
N GLY A 414 -8.62 -6.37 -4.47
CA GLY A 414 -8.70 -5.51 -5.67
C GLY A 414 -8.35 -4.04 -5.41
N GLN A 415 -8.43 -3.57 -4.15
CA GLN A 415 -8.02 -2.22 -3.75
C GLN A 415 -6.60 -1.86 -4.22
N HIS A 416 -5.68 -2.83 -4.26
CA HIS A 416 -4.29 -2.57 -4.66
C HIS A 416 -4.18 -2.30 -6.17
N VAL A 417 -4.96 -3.01 -6.98
CA VAL A 417 -5.11 -2.78 -8.43
C VAL A 417 -5.71 -1.39 -8.66
N ARG A 418 -6.74 -1.02 -7.89
CA ARG A 418 -7.35 0.32 -7.97
C ARG A 418 -6.34 1.43 -7.65
N CYS A 419 -5.55 1.30 -6.58
CA CYS A 419 -4.51 2.28 -6.23
C CYS A 419 -3.46 2.45 -7.33
N ALA A 420 -3.02 1.35 -7.95
CA ALA A 420 -2.07 1.39 -9.06
C ALA A 420 -2.69 2.10 -10.28
N ALA A 421 -3.96 1.83 -10.60
CA ALA A 421 -4.66 2.50 -11.69
C ALA A 421 -4.87 4.01 -11.46
N ILE A 422 -5.26 4.42 -10.24
CA ILE A 422 -5.37 5.84 -9.85
C ILE A 422 -4.03 6.53 -10.03
N SER A 423 -2.94 5.90 -9.55
CA SER A 423 -1.59 6.46 -9.70
C SER A 423 -1.22 6.66 -11.16
N ALA A 424 -1.47 5.66 -12.02
CA ALA A 424 -1.21 5.75 -13.45
C ALA A 424 -2.01 6.89 -14.11
N PHE A 425 -3.31 7.01 -13.81
CA PHE A 425 -4.12 8.13 -14.33
C PHE A 425 -3.57 9.50 -13.93
N VAL A 426 -3.22 9.68 -12.65
CA VAL A 426 -2.67 10.94 -12.14
C VAL A 426 -1.34 11.30 -12.78
N GLN A 427 -0.51 10.31 -13.13
CA GLN A 427 0.74 10.55 -13.85
C GLN A 427 0.52 10.82 -15.35
N PHE A 428 -0.47 10.18 -15.98
CA PHE A 428 -0.71 10.34 -17.42
C PHE A 428 -1.40 11.64 -17.79
N LEU A 429 -2.25 12.20 -16.91
CA LEU A 429 -2.98 13.44 -17.22
C LEU A 429 -2.06 14.61 -17.60
N PRO A 430 -1.01 14.97 -16.83
CA PRO A 430 -0.06 16.01 -17.25
C PRO A 430 0.66 15.68 -18.56
N LEU A 431 1.06 14.42 -18.77
CA LEU A 431 1.75 13.99 -20.00
C LEU A 431 0.86 14.16 -21.24
N LEU A 432 -0.44 13.87 -21.11
CA LEU A 432 -1.40 14.07 -22.20
C LEU A 432 -1.63 15.55 -22.48
N GLU A 433 -1.69 16.39 -21.45
CA GLU A 433 -1.83 17.84 -21.60
C GLU A 433 -0.60 18.44 -22.30
N GLU A 434 0.60 18.07 -21.86
CA GLU A 434 1.86 18.49 -22.48
C GLU A 434 1.95 18.05 -23.95
N ALA A 435 1.47 16.84 -24.26
CA ALA A 435 1.38 16.32 -25.63
C ALA A 435 0.21 16.89 -26.45
N LYS A 436 -0.64 17.74 -25.86
CA LYS A 436 -1.89 18.26 -26.48
C LYS A 436 -2.84 17.16 -26.96
N MET A 437 -2.84 16.02 -26.26
CA MET A 437 -3.68 14.86 -26.50
C MET A 437 -4.81 14.72 -25.47
N LEU A 438 -4.79 15.52 -24.40
CA LEU A 438 -5.82 15.48 -23.37
C LEU A 438 -7.13 16.07 -23.90
N LYS A 439 -8.15 15.23 -24.01
CA LYS A 439 -9.52 15.67 -24.30
C LYS A 439 -10.22 16.00 -22.99
N GLN A 440 -11.06 17.04 -23.00
CA GLN A 440 -11.86 17.44 -21.83
C GLN A 440 -12.68 16.27 -21.27
N GLU A 441 -13.39 15.53 -22.14
CA GLU A 441 -14.17 14.35 -21.77
C GLU A 441 -13.32 13.30 -21.01
N THR A 442 -12.06 13.14 -21.41
CA THR A 442 -11.15 12.18 -20.79
C THR A 442 -10.70 12.65 -19.39
N LEU A 443 -10.38 13.94 -19.25
CA LEU A 443 -10.07 14.56 -17.96
C LEU A 443 -11.26 14.40 -17.01
N ASP A 444 -12.44 14.79 -17.46
CA ASP A 444 -13.68 14.76 -16.71
C ASP A 444 -14.01 13.36 -16.18
N GLN A 445 -13.93 12.35 -17.06
CA GLN A 445 -14.16 10.95 -16.69
C GLN A 445 -13.16 10.46 -15.65
N ILE A 446 -11.88 10.83 -15.75
CA ILE A 446 -10.87 10.42 -14.76
C ILE A 446 -11.13 11.06 -13.40
N ILE A 447 -11.38 12.38 -13.36
CA ILE A 447 -11.67 13.08 -12.11
C ILE A 447 -12.91 12.48 -11.44
N SER A 448 -13.96 12.23 -12.21
CA SER A 448 -15.18 11.53 -11.78
C SER A 448 -14.89 10.15 -11.17
N LEU A 449 -14.07 9.33 -11.83
CA LEU A 449 -13.70 8.01 -11.31
C LEU A 449 -12.88 8.09 -10.02
N ILE A 450 -11.96 9.05 -9.90
CA ILE A 450 -11.17 9.25 -8.67
C ILE A 450 -12.06 9.75 -7.52
N LEU A 451 -13.00 10.65 -7.80
CA LEU A 451 -13.99 11.12 -6.82
C LEU A 451 -14.89 9.99 -6.32
N GLU A 452 -15.31 9.08 -7.20
CA GLU A 452 -16.03 7.86 -6.81
C GLU A 452 -15.20 7.04 -5.79
N GLN A 453 -13.88 6.90 -6.00
CA GLN A 453 -13.00 6.18 -5.07
C GLN A 453 -12.75 6.93 -3.74
N CYS A 454 -12.89 8.26 -3.71
CA CYS A 454 -12.82 9.04 -2.47
C CYS A 454 -13.99 8.75 -1.51
N CYS A 455 -15.10 8.26 -2.03
CA CYS A 455 -16.30 7.89 -1.27
C CYS A 455 -16.36 6.39 -0.93
N GLU A 456 -15.43 5.56 -1.41
CA GLU A 456 -15.57 4.10 -1.36
C GLU A 456 -15.47 3.52 0.05
N ARG A 457 -16.03 2.35 0.34
CA ARG A 457 -16.05 1.74 1.70
C ARG A 457 -14.69 1.44 2.35
N VAL A 458 -13.60 1.36 1.59
CA VAL A 458 -12.30 0.94 2.11
C VAL A 458 -11.45 2.14 2.54
N ASP A 459 -11.20 2.25 3.84
CA ASP A 459 -10.56 3.41 4.48
C ASP A 459 -9.24 3.84 3.80
N LYS A 460 -8.33 2.89 3.57
CA LYS A 460 -7.02 3.16 2.94
C LYS A 460 -7.16 3.60 1.48
N LEU A 461 -8.15 3.08 0.76
CA LEU A 461 -8.41 3.47 -0.62
C LEU A 461 -8.98 4.89 -0.70
N ARG A 462 -9.89 5.27 0.21
CA ARG A 462 -10.39 6.65 0.31
C ARG A 462 -9.27 7.64 0.57
N GLU A 463 -8.46 7.36 1.59
CA GLU A 463 -7.33 8.21 1.96
C GLU A 463 -6.32 8.35 0.81
N PHE A 464 -5.96 7.23 0.17
CA PHE A 464 -5.08 7.24 -0.98
C PHE A 464 -5.65 8.05 -2.15
N SER A 465 -6.91 7.86 -2.50
CA SER A 465 -7.58 8.56 -3.61
C SER A 465 -7.67 10.06 -3.36
N ALA A 466 -8.03 10.45 -2.13
CA ALA A 466 -8.09 11.85 -1.73
C ALA A 466 -6.70 12.51 -1.77
N PHE A 467 -5.65 11.80 -1.35
CA PHE A 467 -4.26 12.28 -1.46
C PHE A 467 -3.84 12.47 -2.92
N GLN A 468 -4.15 11.50 -3.79
CA GLN A 468 -3.85 11.57 -5.22
C GLN A 468 -4.58 12.74 -5.91
N LEU A 469 -5.86 12.95 -5.60
CA LEU A 469 -6.62 14.08 -6.13
C LEU A 469 -6.10 15.43 -5.61
N ARG A 470 -5.71 15.50 -4.33
CA ARG A 470 -5.07 16.68 -3.76
C ARG A 470 -3.77 17.01 -4.50
N ASP A 471 -2.90 16.03 -4.70
CA ASP A 471 -1.64 16.21 -5.44
C ASP A 471 -1.91 16.71 -6.86
N LEU A 472 -2.87 16.10 -7.56
CA LEU A 472 -3.28 16.51 -8.90
C LEU A 472 -3.80 17.96 -8.95
N LEU A 473 -4.63 18.37 -8.00
CA LEU A 473 -5.18 19.73 -7.91
C LEU A 473 -4.10 20.78 -7.63
N GLN A 474 -3.02 20.40 -6.94
CA GLN A 474 -1.88 21.28 -6.69
C GLN A 474 -1.00 21.48 -7.93
N ARG A 475 -1.09 20.59 -8.93
CA ARG A 475 -0.42 20.77 -10.22
C ARG A 475 -1.17 21.81 -11.05
N HIS A 476 -0.50 22.90 -11.42
CA HIS A 476 -1.10 23.98 -12.23
C HIS A 476 -1.40 23.60 -13.68
N VAL A 477 -0.95 22.42 -14.13
CA VAL A 477 -1.05 21.94 -15.52
C VAL A 477 -2.51 21.67 -15.93
N LEU A 478 -3.42 21.42 -14.99
CA LEU A 478 -4.81 21.03 -15.27
C LEU A 478 -5.80 22.10 -14.78
N SER A 479 -5.82 23.26 -15.44
CA SER A 479 -6.72 24.36 -15.09
C SER A 479 -8.19 24.10 -15.47
N ASN A 480 -8.44 23.26 -16.48
CA ASN A 480 -9.77 23.00 -17.04
C ASN A 480 -10.60 21.97 -16.26
N ILE A 481 -10.21 21.64 -15.02
CA ILE A 481 -11.00 20.75 -14.17
C ILE A 481 -12.34 21.44 -13.84
N VAL A 482 -13.44 20.76 -14.10
CA VAL A 482 -14.79 21.27 -13.77
C VAL A 482 -14.89 21.47 -12.25
N GLU A 483 -15.47 22.60 -11.82
CA GLU A 483 -15.62 22.94 -10.38
C GLU A 483 -14.29 22.92 -9.60
N ARG A 484 -13.17 23.24 -10.27
CA ARG A 484 -11.82 23.17 -9.69
C ARG A 484 -11.70 23.88 -8.34
N GLU A 485 -12.26 25.08 -8.21
CA GLU A 485 -12.19 25.86 -6.96
C GLU A 485 -12.90 25.16 -5.80
N LYS A 486 -14.06 24.54 -6.06
CA LYS A 486 -14.79 23.75 -5.08
C LYS A 486 -13.98 22.52 -4.67
N LEU A 487 -13.42 21.78 -5.62
CA LEU A 487 -12.54 20.64 -5.34
C LEU A 487 -11.29 21.07 -4.57
N TYR A 488 -10.66 22.19 -4.94
CA TYR A 488 -9.48 22.72 -4.26
C TYR A 488 -9.79 23.08 -2.81
N SER A 489 -10.96 23.68 -2.55
CA SER A 489 -11.42 24.00 -1.19
C SER A 489 -11.59 22.76 -0.31
N ILE A 490 -12.04 21.64 -0.91
CA ILE A 490 -12.29 20.38 -0.21
C ILE A 490 -10.99 19.63 0.06
N PHE A 491 -10.15 19.45 -0.96
CA PHE A 491 -8.99 18.54 -0.91
C PHE A 491 -7.68 19.22 -0.52
N VAL A 492 -7.52 20.53 -0.77
CA VAL A 492 -6.25 21.24 -0.55
C VAL A 492 -6.31 22.19 0.65
N ASN A 493 -7.36 23.01 0.75
CA ASN A 493 -7.44 24.05 1.79
C ASN A 493 -7.66 23.46 3.19
N LYS A 494 -8.37 22.32 3.29
CA LYS A 494 -8.65 21.65 4.57
C LYS A 494 -7.54 20.65 4.88
N LYS A 495 -6.56 21.05 5.71
CA LYS A 495 -5.36 20.26 6.01
C LYS A 495 -5.57 19.10 7.00
N ASP A 496 -6.64 19.12 7.79
CA ASP A 496 -6.85 18.20 8.92
C ASP A 496 -7.98 17.17 8.71
N ILE A 497 -8.41 16.93 7.46
CA ILE A 497 -9.44 15.91 7.19
C ILE A 497 -8.83 14.52 7.40
N LYS A 498 -9.39 13.77 8.35
CA LYS A 498 -9.14 12.34 8.50
C LYS A 498 -9.97 11.57 7.47
N TRP A 499 -9.50 11.46 6.24
CA TRP A 499 -10.21 10.82 5.11
C TRP A 499 -10.67 9.38 5.38
N MET A 500 -10.02 8.67 6.31
CA MET A 500 -10.48 7.35 6.75
C MET A 500 -11.83 7.40 7.49
N ILE A 501 -12.16 8.47 8.21
CA ILE A 501 -13.31 8.54 9.12
C ILE A 501 -14.32 9.60 8.67
N ASP A 502 -13.82 10.76 8.27
CA ASP A 502 -14.63 11.97 8.06
C ASP A 502 -14.82 12.32 6.58
N ALA A 503 -14.61 11.38 5.66
CA ALA A 503 -14.68 11.64 4.21
C ALA A 503 -16.04 12.15 3.73
N PHE A 504 -17.16 11.68 4.31
CA PHE A 504 -18.50 11.99 3.77
C PHE A 504 -18.94 13.44 4.05
N GLU A 505 -18.53 14.04 5.17
CA GLU A 505 -18.85 15.44 5.50
C GLU A 505 -18.31 16.44 4.46
N PRO A 506 -17.01 16.45 4.10
CA PRO A 506 -16.48 17.35 3.08
C PRO A 506 -16.89 16.97 1.66
N LEU A 507 -17.31 15.72 1.39
CA LEU A 507 -17.74 15.26 0.06
C LEU A 507 -19.24 15.49 -0.21
N ALA A 508 -20.09 15.51 0.82
CA ALA A 508 -21.53 15.72 0.68
C ALA A 508 -21.92 16.96 -0.15
N PRO A 509 -21.23 18.12 -0.05
CA PRO A 509 -21.53 19.28 -0.90
C PRO A 509 -21.37 19.01 -2.41
N LEU A 510 -20.64 17.98 -2.81
CA LEU A 510 -20.50 17.58 -4.21
C LEU A 510 -21.74 16.85 -4.75
N LEU A 511 -22.66 16.38 -3.91
CA LEU A 511 -23.99 15.91 -4.35
C LEU A 511 -24.79 17.04 -5.02
N ASN A 512 -24.52 18.30 -4.70
CA ASN A 512 -25.11 19.46 -5.37
C ASN A 512 -24.39 19.88 -6.66
N CYS A 513 -23.26 19.25 -7.01
CA CYS A 513 -22.60 19.50 -8.28
C CYS A 513 -23.24 18.60 -9.35
N GLU A 514 -23.99 19.18 -10.29
CA GLU A 514 -24.65 18.41 -11.37
C GLU A 514 -23.66 17.53 -12.13
N PHE A 515 -22.45 18.05 -12.38
CA PHE A 515 -21.42 17.35 -13.13
C PHE A 515 -20.86 16.11 -12.41
N TYR A 516 -20.63 16.21 -11.09
CA TYR A 516 -20.05 15.12 -10.29
C TYR A 516 -21.10 14.31 -9.52
N HIS A 517 -22.39 14.67 -9.61
CA HIS A 517 -23.48 14.10 -8.82
C HIS A 517 -23.48 12.57 -8.90
N GLU A 518 -23.53 12.02 -10.12
CA GLU A 518 -23.56 10.57 -10.32
C GLU A 518 -22.33 9.86 -9.73
N SER A 519 -21.13 10.41 -9.93
CA SER A 519 -19.89 9.77 -9.45
C SER A 519 -19.80 9.76 -7.93
N ILE A 520 -20.17 10.86 -7.29
CA ILE A 520 -20.22 10.95 -5.83
C ILE A 520 -21.29 10.00 -5.29
N LEU A 521 -22.47 10.00 -5.90
CA LEU A 521 -23.57 9.16 -5.47
C LEU A 521 -23.25 7.67 -5.59
N ARG A 522 -22.64 7.23 -6.71
CA ARG A 522 -22.15 5.85 -6.88
C ARG A 522 -21.18 5.46 -5.76
N GLY A 523 -20.26 6.35 -5.42
CA GLY A 523 -19.32 6.14 -4.33
C GLY A 523 -20.00 6.02 -2.96
N PHE A 524 -20.96 6.90 -2.65
CA PHE A 524 -21.75 6.82 -1.42
C PHE A 524 -22.57 5.51 -1.36
N ILE A 525 -23.28 5.14 -2.43
CA ILE A 525 -24.06 3.88 -2.53
C ILE A 525 -23.16 2.67 -2.25
N ASN A 526 -21.98 2.62 -2.85
CA ASN A 526 -21.02 1.53 -2.65
C ASN A 526 -20.39 1.51 -1.25
N SER A 527 -20.50 2.60 -0.50
CA SER A 527 -20.09 2.66 0.90
C SER A 527 -21.17 2.23 1.88
N VAL A 528 -22.34 2.86 1.81
CA VAL A 528 -23.41 2.69 2.81
C VAL A 528 -24.02 1.29 2.79
N GLY A 529 -23.94 0.59 1.65
CA GLY A 529 -24.37 -0.81 1.53
C GLY A 529 -23.40 -1.85 2.12
N GLY A 530 -22.31 -1.40 2.77
CA GLY A 530 -21.36 -2.29 3.46
C GLY A 530 -21.95 -3.02 4.67
N ALA A 531 -21.17 -3.92 5.27
CA ALA A 531 -21.58 -4.62 6.49
C ALA A 531 -21.92 -3.61 7.60
N THR A 532 -23.16 -3.66 8.09
CA THR A 532 -23.74 -2.72 9.06
C THR A 532 -22.85 -2.56 10.30
N GLY A 533 -22.70 -1.32 10.78
CA GLY A 533 -21.98 -1.00 12.04
C GLY A 533 -20.67 -0.22 11.91
N SER A 534 -20.18 0.10 10.69
CA SER A 534 -19.08 1.06 10.55
C SER A 534 -19.60 2.49 10.71
N TRP A 535 -19.09 3.21 11.70
CA TRP A 535 -19.48 4.60 11.99
C TRP A 535 -19.34 5.53 10.76
N THR A 536 -18.36 5.26 9.90
CA THR A 536 -18.14 6.01 8.65
C THR A 536 -19.25 5.76 7.61
N GLN A 537 -19.79 4.54 7.55
CA GLN A 537 -20.89 4.21 6.64
C GLN A 537 -22.21 4.84 7.11
N GLU A 538 -22.47 4.84 8.42
CA GLU A 538 -23.63 5.52 9.00
C GLU A 538 -23.60 7.02 8.69
N LYS A 539 -22.44 7.68 8.81
CA LYS A 539 -22.28 9.08 8.40
C LYS A 539 -22.62 9.31 6.91
N GLY A 540 -22.17 8.41 6.04
CA GLY A 540 -22.48 8.46 4.61
C GLY A 540 -23.98 8.36 4.35
N LEU A 541 -24.66 7.44 5.06
CA LEU A 541 -26.10 7.24 4.95
C LEU A 541 -26.87 8.48 5.41
N VAL A 542 -26.58 8.98 6.62
CA VAL A 542 -27.19 10.21 7.17
C VAL A 542 -27.04 11.40 6.21
N LYS A 543 -25.89 11.52 5.52
CA LYS A 543 -25.68 12.59 4.54
C LYS A 543 -26.47 12.41 3.25
N LEU A 544 -26.73 11.19 2.80
CA LEU A 544 -27.65 10.95 1.69
C LEU A 544 -29.08 11.29 2.10
N GLU A 545 -29.51 10.86 3.28
CA GLU A 545 -30.85 11.11 3.81
C GLU A 545 -31.11 12.62 3.96
N GLU A 546 -30.18 13.34 4.59
CA GLU A 546 -30.22 14.79 4.72
C GLU A 546 -30.30 15.47 3.35
N PHE A 547 -29.52 15.00 2.37
CA PHE A 547 -29.53 15.55 1.02
C PHE A 547 -30.89 15.36 0.33
N TYR A 548 -31.42 14.14 0.28
CA TYR A 548 -32.67 13.85 -0.44
C TYR A 548 -33.92 14.37 0.27
N ARG A 549 -33.92 14.45 1.61
CA ARG A 549 -34.98 15.13 2.36
C ARG A 549 -35.10 16.62 2.00
N ASN A 550 -33.96 17.26 1.73
CA ASN A 550 -33.91 18.66 1.33
C ASN A 550 -34.06 18.89 -0.19
N ASN A 551 -33.93 17.83 -1.02
CA ASN A 551 -33.99 17.89 -2.48
C ASN A 551 -34.85 16.73 -3.04
N PRO A 552 -36.15 16.65 -2.69
CA PRO A 552 -37.01 15.53 -3.08
C PRO A 552 -37.15 15.37 -4.60
N GLU A 553 -37.04 16.46 -5.36
CA GLU A 553 -37.06 16.46 -6.82
C GLU A 553 -35.91 15.67 -7.46
N LYS A 554 -34.80 15.46 -6.72
CA LYS A 554 -33.65 14.67 -7.17
C LYS A 554 -33.80 13.17 -6.91
N ALA A 555 -34.87 12.72 -6.27
CA ALA A 555 -35.08 11.30 -5.96
C ALA A 555 -35.11 10.43 -7.24
N ASN A 556 -35.65 10.92 -8.36
CA ASN A 556 -35.62 10.14 -9.60
C ASN A 556 -34.20 9.91 -10.13
N GLN A 557 -33.30 10.89 -9.96
CA GLN A 557 -31.88 10.75 -10.34
C GLN A 557 -31.18 9.67 -9.49
N LEU A 558 -31.51 9.59 -8.20
CA LEU A 558 -31.00 8.54 -7.31
C LEU A 558 -31.31 7.14 -7.84
N PHE A 559 -32.58 6.86 -8.14
CA PHE A 559 -32.97 5.54 -8.62
C PHE A 559 -32.41 5.25 -10.02
N GLN A 560 -32.23 6.27 -10.86
CA GLN A 560 -31.53 6.09 -12.12
C GLN A 560 -30.08 5.64 -11.92
N VAL A 561 -29.37 6.18 -10.93
CA VAL A 561 -28.00 5.73 -10.61
C VAL A 561 -27.99 4.29 -10.07
N PHE A 562 -28.98 3.89 -9.27
CA PHE A 562 -29.13 2.47 -8.88
C PHE A 562 -29.31 1.55 -10.10
N LEU A 563 -30.16 1.94 -11.06
CA LEU A 563 -30.35 1.19 -12.31
C LEU A 563 -29.05 1.07 -13.10
N ASN A 564 -28.30 2.16 -13.25
CA ASN A 564 -27.00 2.14 -13.93
C ASN A 564 -26.03 1.16 -13.26
N ILE A 565 -25.94 1.14 -11.93
CA ILE A 565 -25.11 0.18 -11.17
C ILE A 565 -25.60 -1.26 -11.38
N PHE A 566 -26.92 -1.48 -11.39
CA PHE A 566 -27.51 -2.81 -11.58
C PHE A 566 -27.22 -3.36 -12.98
N ASP A 567 -27.30 -2.50 -14.00
CA ASP A 567 -27.03 -2.85 -15.39
C ASP A 567 -25.55 -3.14 -15.64
N GLU A 568 -24.63 -2.42 -15.00
CA GLU A 568 -23.19 -2.71 -15.08
C GLU A 568 -22.80 -4.09 -14.51
N HIS A 569 -23.64 -4.67 -13.64
CA HIS A 569 -23.34 -5.90 -12.91
C HIS A 569 -24.37 -7.02 -13.12
N HIS A 570 -25.18 -6.94 -14.18
CA HIS A 570 -26.25 -7.90 -14.46
C HIS A 570 -25.77 -9.36 -14.57
N ASP A 571 -24.55 -9.59 -15.09
CA ASP A 571 -23.96 -10.93 -15.22
C ASP A 571 -23.29 -11.44 -13.94
N LYS A 572 -23.04 -10.57 -12.95
CA LYS A 572 -22.29 -10.90 -11.73
C LYS A 572 -23.02 -10.38 -10.50
N LEU A 573 -24.17 -11.01 -10.21
CA LEU A 573 -25.08 -10.63 -9.11
C LEU A 573 -24.40 -10.50 -7.73
N ILE A 574 -23.29 -11.18 -7.48
CA ILE A 574 -22.55 -11.04 -6.21
C ILE A 574 -22.05 -9.61 -5.95
N HIS A 575 -21.82 -8.82 -7.00
CA HIS A 575 -21.44 -7.40 -6.88
C HIS A 575 -22.62 -6.51 -6.47
N LEU A 576 -23.86 -7.00 -6.62
CA LEU A 576 -25.07 -6.26 -6.28
C LEU A 576 -25.43 -6.29 -4.79
N ILE A 577 -24.74 -7.09 -3.97
CA ILE A 577 -25.02 -7.18 -2.52
C ILE A 577 -25.00 -5.79 -1.88
N ILE A 578 -23.97 -5.00 -2.17
CA ILE A 578 -23.76 -3.67 -1.58
C ILE A 578 -24.82 -2.68 -2.07
N PRO A 579 -24.99 -2.41 -3.38
CA PRO A 579 -25.96 -1.42 -3.83
C PRO A 579 -27.41 -1.82 -3.49
N VAL A 580 -27.76 -3.11 -3.49
CA VAL A 580 -29.08 -3.56 -3.03
C VAL A 580 -29.26 -3.25 -1.54
N THR A 581 -28.27 -3.56 -0.70
CA THR A 581 -28.33 -3.23 0.73
C THR A 581 -28.43 -1.71 0.96
N ALA A 582 -27.70 -0.91 0.17
CA ALA A 582 -27.77 0.55 0.22
C ALA A 582 -29.17 1.08 -0.09
N PHE A 583 -29.85 0.52 -1.09
CA PHE A 583 -31.24 0.86 -1.41
C PHE A 583 -32.15 0.62 -0.21
N GLY A 584 -32.11 -0.59 0.38
CA GLY A 584 -32.96 -0.92 1.53
C GLY A 584 -32.72 0.01 2.72
N ARG A 585 -31.46 0.28 3.05
CA ARG A 585 -31.10 1.18 4.16
C ARG A 585 -31.54 2.63 3.94
N LEU A 586 -31.40 3.14 2.72
CA LEU A 586 -31.80 4.51 2.41
C LEU A 586 -33.32 4.67 2.39
N PHE A 587 -34.04 3.61 2.00
CA PHE A 587 -35.49 3.64 1.99
C PHE A 587 -36.09 3.46 3.39
N SER A 588 -35.47 2.68 4.30
CA SER A 588 -36.05 2.37 5.61
C SER A 588 -36.32 3.57 6.54
N GLU A 589 -35.72 4.74 6.31
CA GLU A 589 -35.78 5.91 7.21
C GLU A 589 -36.81 6.98 6.76
N GLY A 590 -37.82 6.60 5.98
CA GLY A 590 -38.92 7.50 5.61
C GLY A 590 -38.49 8.71 4.78
N CYS A 591 -37.41 8.59 4.01
CA CYS A 591 -36.76 9.72 3.34
C CYS A 591 -37.49 10.19 2.07
N PHE A 592 -38.48 9.43 1.58
CA PHE A 592 -39.11 9.67 0.28
C PHE A 592 -40.65 9.71 0.38
N PRO A 593 -41.25 10.67 1.11
CA PRO A 593 -42.68 10.66 1.40
C PRO A 593 -43.57 10.66 0.14
N GLN A 594 -43.14 11.33 -0.93
CA GLN A 594 -43.88 11.34 -2.21
C GLN A 594 -43.90 9.96 -2.88
N ILE A 595 -42.78 9.23 -2.82
CA ILE A 595 -42.65 7.88 -3.37
C ILE A 595 -43.42 6.89 -2.50
N GLU A 596 -43.46 7.11 -1.19
CA GLU A 596 -44.23 6.29 -0.27
C GLU A 596 -45.73 6.39 -0.55
N GLN A 597 -46.24 7.59 -0.86
CA GLN A 597 -47.66 7.81 -1.17
C GLN A 597 -48.04 7.33 -2.58
N GLU A 598 -47.21 7.62 -3.59
CA GLU A 598 -47.50 7.35 -5.00
C GLU A 598 -46.31 6.69 -5.72
N PRO A 599 -45.86 5.50 -5.31
CA PRO A 599 -44.63 4.88 -5.83
C PRO A 599 -44.68 4.60 -7.34
N ASP A 600 -45.87 4.30 -7.86
CA ASP A 600 -46.07 3.94 -9.27
C ASP A 600 -45.87 5.16 -10.22
N ASN A 601 -45.90 6.38 -9.68
CA ASN A 601 -45.61 7.62 -10.43
C ASN A 601 -44.10 7.86 -10.63
N PHE A 602 -43.23 6.99 -10.09
CA PHE A 602 -41.77 7.12 -10.17
C PHE A 602 -41.16 5.94 -10.95
N PRO A 603 -41.07 6.01 -12.30
CA PRO A 603 -40.68 4.87 -13.13
C PRO A 603 -39.32 4.25 -12.77
N SER A 604 -38.32 5.07 -12.43
CA SER A 604 -37.00 4.57 -12.04
C SER A 604 -37.04 3.81 -10.71
N PHE A 605 -37.85 4.25 -9.73
CA PHE A 605 -38.07 3.52 -8.48
C PHE A 605 -38.74 2.16 -8.73
N VAL A 606 -39.82 2.16 -9.52
CA VAL A 606 -40.55 0.93 -9.91
C VAL A 606 -39.60 -0.08 -10.55
N GLU A 607 -38.74 0.38 -11.46
CA GLU A 607 -37.79 -0.49 -12.16
C GLU A 607 -36.68 -1.02 -11.22
N VAL A 608 -36.23 -0.23 -10.25
CA VAL A 608 -35.30 -0.69 -9.21
C VAL A 608 -35.94 -1.82 -8.41
N VAL A 609 -37.18 -1.65 -7.95
CA VAL A 609 -37.91 -2.70 -7.21
C VAL A 609 -38.07 -3.96 -8.06
N LYS A 610 -38.43 -3.84 -9.34
CA LYS A 610 -38.49 -4.99 -10.28
C LYS A 610 -37.16 -5.73 -10.40
N LYS A 611 -36.05 -5.02 -10.54
CA LYS A 611 -34.72 -5.64 -10.59
C LYS A 611 -34.36 -6.32 -9.28
N ILE A 612 -34.65 -5.70 -8.12
CA ILE A 612 -34.41 -6.31 -6.81
C ILE A 612 -35.28 -7.57 -6.64
N SER A 613 -36.55 -7.55 -7.05
CA SER A 613 -37.41 -8.74 -7.07
C SER A 613 -36.81 -9.86 -7.92
N LYS A 614 -36.29 -9.55 -9.11
CA LYS A 614 -35.59 -10.52 -9.97
C LYS A 614 -34.35 -11.11 -9.27
N ILE A 615 -33.57 -10.28 -8.58
CA ILE A 615 -32.40 -10.69 -7.81
C ILE A 615 -32.80 -11.61 -6.64
N ALA A 616 -33.94 -11.37 -5.99
CA ALA A 616 -34.41 -12.23 -4.88
C ALA A 616 -34.63 -13.70 -5.31
N TYR A 617 -34.92 -13.93 -6.59
CA TYR A 617 -35.08 -15.27 -7.15
C TYR A 617 -33.77 -15.96 -7.56
N GLY A 618 -32.68 -15.23 -7.81
CA GLY A 618 -31.47 -15.77 -8.43
C GLY A 618 -30.14 -15.30 -7.81
N GLY A 619 -29.12 -16.14 -7.89
CA GLY A 619 -27.77 -15.83 -7.39
C GLY A 619 -27.44 -16.43 -6.02
N SER A 620 -26.37 -15.94 -5.41
CA SER A 620 -25.87 -16.42 -4.10
C SER A 620 -26.86 -16.17 -2.96
N VAL A 621 -26.75 -16.93 -1.87
CA VAL A 621 -27.60 -16.72 -0.68
C VAL A 621 -27.49 -15.29 -0.16
N SER A 622 -26.27 -14.73 -0.13
CA SER A 622 -26.04 -13.39 0.40
C SER A 622 -26.71 -12.28 -0.41
N VAL A 623 -26.67 -12.35 -1.75
CA VAL A 623 -27.35 -11.33 -2.59
C VAL A 623 -28.86 -11.44 -2.49
N ARG A 624 -29.39 -12.66 -2.37
CA ARG A 624 -30.83 -12.88 -2.19
C ARG A 624 -31.31 -12.37 -0.83
N ASN A 625 -30.54 -12.57 0.23
CA ASN A 625 -30.86 -12.02 1.56
C ASN A 625 -30.86 -10.48 1.54
N ALA A 626 -29.88 -9.85 0.87
CA ALA A 626 -29.87 -8.40 0.68
C ALA A 626 -31.14 -7.92 -0.06
N ALA A 627 -31.54 -8.63 -1.12
CA ALA A 627 -32.75 -8.32 -1.88
C ALA A 627 -34.02 -8.47 -1.03
N LEU A 628 -34.16 -9.57 -0.27
CA LEU A 628 -35.28 -9.81 0.64
C LEU A 628 -35.42 -8.69 1.69
N SER A 629 -34.32 -8.33 2.35
CA SER A 629 -34.30 -7.25 3.33
C SER A 629 -34.66 -5.90 2.71
N SER A 630 -34.25 -5.66 1.47
CA SER A 630 -34.54 -4.42 0.75
C SER A 630 -35.99 -4.34 0.30
N LEU A 631 -36.57 -5.44 -0.18
CA LEU A 631 -37.99 -5.51 -0.55
C LEU A 631 -38.92 -5.34 0.66
N ALA A 632 -38.49 -5.76 1.86
CA ALA A 632 -39.25 -5.53 3.08
C ALA A 632 -39.46 -4.04 3.36
N THR A 633 -38.48 -3.19 3.02
CA THR A 633 -38.61 -1.73 3.19
C THR A 633 -39.64 -1.10 2.25
N VAL A 634 -39.95 -1.75 1.11
CA VAL A 634 -40.98 -1.27 0.17
C VAL A 634 -42.39 -1.33 0.77
N PHE A 635 -42.59 -2.07 1.87
CA PHE A 635 -43.91 -2.16 2.53
C PHE A 635 -44.37 -0.84 3.16
N GLN A 636 -43.48 0.14 3.35
CA GLN A 636 -43.87 1.48 3.77
C GLN A 636 -44.59 2.29 2.68
N THR A 637 -44.63 1.77 1.44
CA THR A 637 -45.36 2.40 0.32
C THR A 637 -46.86 2.12 0.38
N ASN A 638 -47.64 2.89 -0.37
CA ASN A 638 -49.08 2.74 -0.47
C ASN A 638 -49.49 1.31 -0.87
N LEU A 639 -50.32 0.70 -0.02
CA LEU A 639 -50.83 -0.67 -0.15
C LEU A 639 -51.56 -0.94 -1.48
N ASN A 640 -52.09 0.10 -2.12
CA ASN A 640 -52.82 0.00 -3.39
C ASN A 640 -51.90 -0.02 -4.61
N SER A 641 -50.62 0.32 -4.45
CA SER A 641 -49.66 0.38 -5.55
C SER A 641 -49.28 -0.98 -6.10
N ASP A 642 -48.97 -1.03 -7.39
CA ASP A 642 -48.46 -2.25 -8.04
C ASP A 642 -47.03 -2.56 -7.58
N THR A 643 -46.27 -1.54 -7.22
CA THR A 643 -44.93 -1.68 -6.64
C THR A 643 -44.96 -2.39 -5.28
N PHE A 644 -45.89 -2.02 -4.39
CA PHE A 644 -46.13 -2.72 -3.13
C PHE A 644 -46.50 -4.19 -3.37
N LYS A 645 -47.48 -4.45 -4.24
CA LYS A 645 -47.93 -5.81 -4.58
C LYS A 645 -46.80 -6.67 -5.14
N LEU A 646 -45.90 -6.10 -5.93
CA LEU A 646 -44.73 -6.79 -6.45
C LEU A 646 -43.77 -7.21 -5.33
N ALA A 647 -43.43 -6.30 -4.41
CA ALA A 647 -42.57 -6.62 -3.28
C ALA A 647 -43.21 -7.69 -2.36
N ALA A 648 -44.50 -7.53 -2.04
CA ALA A 648 -45.24 -8.45 -1.20
C ALA A 648 -45.36 -9.86 -1.83
N SER A 649 -45.73 -9.94 -3.10
CA SER A 649 -45.81 -11.22 -3.83
C SER A 649 -44.45 -11.91 -3.93
N THR A 650 -43.36 -11.14 -4.08
CA THR A 650 -41.99 -11.68 -4.10
C THR A 650 -41.63 -12.33 -2.77
N LEU A 651 -41.85 -11.62 -1.64
CA LEU A 651 -41.57 -12.14 -0.30
C LEU A 651 -42.42 -13.36 0.04
N MET A 652 -43.73 -13.30 -0.22
CA MET A 652 -44.65 -14.41 0.01
C MET A 652 -44.29 -15.65 -0.81
N PHE A 653 -43.90 -15.48 -2.08
CA PHE A 653 -43.45 -16.59 -2.90
C PHE A 653 -42.22 -17.27 -2.28
N LEU A 654 -41.26 -16.48 -1.77
CA LEU A 654 -40.02 -17.01 -1.20
C LEU A 654 -40.18 -17.70 0.16
N LEU A 655 -41.33 -17.56 0.85
CA LEU A 655 -41.73 -18.42 1.97
C LEU A 655 -41.89 -19.88 1.56
N THR A 656 -42.18 -20.15 0.29
CA THR A 656 -42.29 -21.51 -0.26
C THR A 656 -40.97 -22.04 -0.82
N SER A 657 -39.87 -21.30 -0.68
CA SER A 657 -38.57 -21.66 -1.23
C SER A 657 -38.11 -23.03 -0.71
N ARG A 658 -37.58 -23.86 -1.62
CA ARG A 658 -36.95 -25.14 -1.24
C ARG A 658 -35.65 -24.96 -0.45
N MET A 659 -35.07 -23.75 -0.45
CA MET A 659 -33.85 -23.46 0.30
C MET A 659 -34.21 -22.97 1.72
N PRO A 660 -33.90 -23.73 2.79
CA PRO A 660 -34.29 -23.37 4.16
C PRO A 660 -33.77 -22.01 4.62
N VAL A 661 -32.54 -21.66 4.22
CA VAL A 661 -31.92 -20.38 4.59
C VAL A 661 -32.68 -19.20 4.00
N ILE A 662 -33.08 -19.29 2.73
CA ILE A 662 -33.84 -18.23 2.03
C ILE A 662 -35.24 -18.13 2.60
N ARG A 663 -35.90 -19.28 2.81
CA ARG A 663 -37.24 -19.35 3.38
C ARG A 663 -37.29 -18.71 4.78
N SER A 664 -36.33 -19.04 5.63
CA SER A 664 -36.18 -18.46 6.96
C SER A 664 -35.92 -16.95 6.92
N GLU A 665 -35.09 -16.46 6.00
CA GLU A 665 -34.84 -15.02 5.87
C GLU A 665 -36.08 -14.29 5.30
N ALA A 666 -36.79 -14.90 4.35
CA ALA A 666 -38.03 -14.34 3.80
C ALA A 666 -39.11 -14.21 4.89
N ALA A 667 -39.26 -15.22 5.76
CA ALA A 667 -40.19 -15.15 6.89
C ALA A 667 -39.84 -14.03 7.87
N LYS A 668 -38.55 -13.87 8.19
CA LYS A 668 -38.06 -12.79 9.05
C LYS A 668 -38.29 -11.41 8.42
N CYS A 669 -37.92 -11.23 7.15
CA CYS A 669 -38.10 -9.98 6.42
C CYS A 669 -39.59 -9.64 6.26
N PHE A 670 -40.43 -10.62 5.96
CA PHE A 670 -41.88 -10.42 5.86
C PHE A 670 -42.50 -10.06 7.22
N ALA A 671 -42.07 -10.69 8.32
CA ALA A 671 -42.51 -10.29 9.66
C ALA A 671 -42.10 -8.85 10.00
N GLN A 672 -40.89 -8.42 9.63
CA GLN A 672 -40.47 -7.03 9.79
C GLN A 672 -41.31 -6.07 8.93
N ALA A 673 -41.54 -6.43 7.67
CA ALA A 673 -42.30 -5.63 6.72
C ALA A 673 -43.77 -5.44 7.17
N VAL A 674 -44.39 -6.48 7.70
CA VAL A 674 -45.77 -6.43 8.20
C VAL A 674 -45.89 -5.54 9.44
N ASN A 675 -44.83 -5.38 10.26
CA ASN A 675 -44.86 -4.50 11.44
C ASN A 675 -44.95 -3.03 11.04
N VAL A 676 -44.43 -2.70 9.85
CA VAL A 676 -44.44 -1.33 9.35
C VAL A 676 -45.86 -0.90 8.94
N LEU A 677 -46.71 -1.85 8.52
CA LEU A 677 -48.07 -1.57 8.04
C LEU A 677 -49.00 -0.96 9.10
N ASP A 678 -48.75 -1.25 10.39
CA ASP A 678 -49.47 -0.63 11.51
C ASP A 678 -49.21 0.89 11.57
N VAL A 679 -47.98 1.30 11.23
CA VAL A 679 -47.56 2.71 11.25
C VAL A 679 -47.86 3.43 9.94
N THR A 680 -47.71 2.76 8.80
CA THR A 680 -47.77 3.40 7.48
C THR A 680 -49.12 3.32 6.79
N ASN A 681 -49.96 2.34 7.16
CA ASN A 681 -51.22 2.07 6.47
C ASN A 681 -52.41 1.87 7.44
N ASP A 682 -52.25 2.26 8.71
CA ASP A 682 -53.27 2.19 9.76
C ASP A 682 -53.93 0.79 9.91
N ILE A 683 -53.15 -0.28 9.66
CA ILE A 683 -53.60 -1.66 9.80
C ILE A 683 -53.35 -2.13 11.23
N SER A 684 -54.41 -2.35 12.00
CA SER A 684 -54.28 -2.70 13.42
C SER A 684 -53.51 -4.01 13.63
N MET A 685 -52.73 -4.08 14.71
CA MET A 685 -52.00 -5.31 15.07
C MET A 685 -52.91 -6.52 15.31
N GLU A 686 -54.18 -6.31 15.67
CA GLU A 686 -55.19 -7.38 15.80
C GLU A 686 -55.50 -8.04 14.45
N GLU A 687 -55.58 -7.25 13.36
CA GLU A 687 -55.78 -7.77 12.00
C GLU A 687 -54.58 -8.57 11.49
N LEU A 688 -53.39 -8.31 12.05
CA LEU A 688 -52.13 -8.96 11.67
C LEU A 688 -51.75 -10.14 12.58
N GLU A 689 -52.48 -10.37 13.69
CA GLU A 689 -52.13 -11.35 14.71
C GLU A 689 -52.00 -12.77 14.16
N GLU A 690 -52.92 -13.19 13.29
CA GLU A 690 -52.89 -14.52 12.67
C GLU A 690 -51.64 -14.70 11.79
N ILE A 691 -51.26 -13.66 11.03
CA ILE A 691 -50.06 -13.67 10.18
C ILE A 691 -48.80 -13.80 11.05
N TYR A 692 -48.70 -13.04 12.13
CA TYR A 692 -47.57 -13.14 13.08
C TYR A 692 -47.49 -14.49 13.76
N SER A 693 -48.64 -15.01 14.21
CA SER A 693 -48.74 -16.32 14.85
C SER A 693 -48.21 -17.42 13.91
N LEU A 694 -48.65 -17.42 12.65
CA LEU A 694 -48.19 -18.36 11.63
C LEU A 694 -46.68 -18.21 11.33
N LEU A 695 -46.18 -16.98 11.22
CA LEU A 695 -44.75 -16.71 11.01
C LEU A 695 -43.89 -17.18 12.18
N LYS A 696 -44.37 -17.07 13.42
CA LYS A 696 -43.63 -17.45 14.63
C LYS A 696 -43.70 -18.94 14.93
N GLN A 697 -44.85 -19.58 14.71
CA GLN A 697 -45.05 -21.01 15.00
C GLN A 697 -44.43 -21.94 13.95
N THR A 698 -44.26 -21.46 12.73
CA THR A 698 -43.70 -22.27 11.63
C THR A 698 -42.18 -22.37 11.75
N GLN A 699 -41.63 -23.59 11.73
CA GLN A 699 -40.19 -23.83 11.70
C GLN A 699 -39.62 -23.66 10.28
N TRP A 700 -39.37 -22.41 9.87
CA TRP A 700 -38.95 -22.08 8.51
C TRP A 700 -37.60 -22.66 8.06
N ARG A 701 -36.72 -23.06 8.98
CA ARG A 701 -35.46 -23.75 8.63
C ARG A 701 -35.61 -25.27 8.50
N ASP A 702 -36.71 -25.84 8.95
CA ASP A 702 -36.96 -27.26 8.87
C ASP A 702 -37.67 -27.61 7.55
N ASN A 703 -37.23 -28.68 6.89
CA ASN A 703 -37.81 -29.19 5.65
C ASN A 703 -39.00 -30.14 5.90
N GLU A 704 -39.12 -30.68 7.12
CA GLU A 704 -40.22 -31.56 7.51
C GLU A 704 -41.43 -30.78 8.05
N SER A 705 -41.30 -29.45 8.18
CA SER A 705 -42.38 -28.57 8.61
C SER A 705 -43.46 -28.39 7.53
N ASN A 706 -44.71 -28.12 7.96
CA ASN A 706 -45.83 -27.77 7.06
C ASN A 706 -45.71 -26.33 6.49
N PHE A 707 -44.50 -25.87 6.15
CA PHE A 707 -44.23 -24.49 5.73
C PHE A 707 -45.01 -24.07 4.47
N GLN A 708 -45.31 -25.01 3.57
CA GLN A 708 -46.09 -24.72 2.36
C GLN A 708 -47.55 -24.36 2.70
N GLU A 709 -48.13 -25.08 3.65
CA GLU A 709 -49.50 -24.82 4.12
C GLU A 709 -49.56 -23.52 4.93
N ALA A 710 -48.56 -23.29 5.80
CA ALA A 710 -48.41 -22.03 6.52
C ALA A 710 -48.28 -20.84 5.56
N ALA A 711 -47.43 -20.95 4.53
CA ALA A 711 -47.26 -19.89 3.52
C ALA A 711 -48.56 -19.60 2.75
N LYS A 712 -49.33 -20.62 2.37
CA LYS A 712 -50.64 -20.44 1.73
C LYS A 712 -51.65 -19.73 2.64
N ARG A 713 -51.68 -20.09 3.93
CA ARG A 713 -52.54 -19.42 4.92
C ARG A 713 -52.13 -17.97 5.12
N ILE A 714 -50.83 -17.71 5.28
CA ILE A 714 -50.28 -16.34 5.36
C ILE A 714 -50.71 -15.53 4.14
N GLN A 715 -50.55 -16.07 2.94
CA GLN A 715 -50.95 -15.38 1.70
C GLN A 715 -52.46 -15.09 1.66
N LYS A 716 -53.29 -16.04 2.10
CA LYS A 716 -54.75 -15.87 2.14
C LYS A 716 -55.16 -14.76 3.11
N GLU A 717 -54.67 -14.81 4.35
CA GLU A 717 -55.01 -13.80 5.36
C GLU A 717 -54.41 -12.44 5.02
N PHE A 718 -53.19 -12.38 4.48
CA PHE A 718 -52.59 -11.13 4.02
C PHE A 718 -53.44 -10.48 2.90
N ASN A 719 -53.88 -11.24 1.89
CA ASN A 719 -54.73 -10.70 0.84
C ASN A 719 -56.07 -10.18 1.37
N LYS A 720 -56.68 -10.87 2.34
CA LYS A 720 -57.91 -10.44 3.00
C LYS A 720 -57.74 -9.12 3.76
N VAL A 721 -56.63 -8.98 4.50
CA VAL A 721 -56.29 -7.73 5.20
C VAL A 721 -56.13 -6.58 4.21
N ILE A 722 -55.37 -6.79 3.12
CA ILE A 722 -55.17 -5.76 2.09
C ILE A 722 -56.49 -5.40 1.38
N GLU A 723 -57.36 -6.36 1.09
CA GLU A 723 -58.67 -6.09 0.47
C GLU A 723 -59.60 -5.25 1.36
N ASN A 724 -59.57 -5.45 2.68
CA ASN A 724 -60.36 -4.64 3.62
C ASN A 724 -59.96 -3.17 3.65
N HIS A 725 -58.70 -2.86 3.29
CA HIS A 725 -58.15 -1.51 3.28
C HIS A 725 -57.98 -0.92 1.87
N ARG A 726 -58.41 -1.62 0.81
CA ARG A 726 -58.34 -1.14 -0.60
C ARG A 726 -59.25 0.06 -0.94
N HIS A 727 -60.21 0.37 -0.07
CA HIS A 727 -61.25 1.38 -0.30
C HIS A 727 -61.31 2.48 0.77
N LYS A 728 -60.37 2.45 1.71
CA LYS A 728 -60.07 3.55 2.63
C LYS A 728 -58.89 4.33 2.07
#